data_AF-A0A918U1Y4-F1
#
_entry.id   AF-A0A918U1Y4-F1
#
_cell.length_a   1.000
_cell.length_b   1.000
_cell.length_c   1.000
_cell.angle_alpha   90.00
_cell.angle_beta   90.00
_cell.angle_gamma   90.00
#
_symmetry.space_group_name_H-M   'P 1'
#
loop_
_entity.id
_entity.type
_entity.pdbx_description
1 polymer ?
#
loop_
_entity_poly.entity_id
_entity_poly.type
_entity_poly.pdbx_seq_one_letter_code
_entity_poly.pdbx_strand_id
1 'polypeptide(L)'
;MKNPFLLKAARTHQTEAGFSLIITVTMLVLLSLIAVGLLSLSSATLRSSGNEQAFREAQGNARLGLQLAISELQRTMGSDRAVSAPAAAFVAGAAQPHLVGAWESWSWDPLASSGAPDYLREKKDRFRGWLTSRQSSENSGQEVDYAATLPSGKTVELLGEGSYGTMSDEEPVVSELVSLSTEDEGGIEKGQYAWTVLSEDTKARIDLIRDEARPKDGEHLASSLTFPERFHRDALELQGYNPSDEKEWARLISSRTLDAAADVGGDNSISQKHFFDFTTYSRGVLSDVRKGGLKRDLTTILEERLLDGERVYSETTDPIGVADPHWSYLSDYYNQYLSFQGGGSVQPIDVTRNITEPRYDANDSSPEQLTLKPVIAKMQIVFSMVTHPLNLKDRHNLAPKYATADRRYAGRHLRPWLVFEPIVTLWNPYSVPIEFESLSIGLDKIPVAFRFGKGEGGEEYDFRVVERGGGRSSRSYWPLSHFVHGGGKNDAISNFSFNIRGGNMAEGMNRDPIVLQPGENKIFSSFVKEGQNWGSVMDDFSIVGSDTVGAGNQRSLIKDVDLVEGWNTVGGFRFDHLSRNHENRNPLSLYPFEKKDPVRSGSYHSVALRPQDSIIVKAKLSNNDANSDSEDDQRQDFTMLVEMDRIGGIESDKILGSSFTVREKELLYEEDADTLIERKFPAVTLLQQASDTTRGGKTPFAVFTMTAKSSRNLLSPTKGWLFGNPVLTAYEQDENEAPQPLQSYEFSFREVNSINSFPMVEIDPNTNRGYFGSGQSAEYGLTATPMFVLPTSPMVSLGQFQAANLISAVKPPFFNYPLGNSFAHPLLDSNSVVSGTFVDHSYLLNQRLWDSFYFSGLSKNGGSSNKRSLEEFFDGNSTLTPRLQPYLGKGRSKEDVVTELAADPDFASREIAASQMLMGPFNIHSTSVKAWKALLLSAFDVSVPTRDANEHEVKGAGAFTRLLPSYSERLGDLERAAGSGDVGNDGLRRAERWLGFHQLTEEKAELLAEQIVEQIKLRCSEDKGPFLSLSEFVNRRVGRSNESFTNRGVLQTAIDLANDPQEQSSQPGEGFEGELFSLEDGVGINNIDARVTNPEALRGNTAEGSPATLIQGDLLQHLGSVISVRSDTFRIRSYGNSMARNGEIQAEAWCEAIVQRVPEFVDSKQTAGTPFDELNPVNQTFGRRFEVVSFRWMTADEV
;
A
#
# COMPACT_ATOMS: atom_id res chain seq x y z
N MET A 1 -41.93 -103.40 21.30
CA MET A 1 -42.14 -104.85 21.51
C MET A 1 -41.81 -105.18 22.95
N LYS A 2 -42.56 -106.14 23.50
CA LYS A 2 -42.55 -106.73 24.86
C LYS A 2 -41.20 -106.70 25.60
N ASN A 3 -41.14 -106.19 26.83
CA ASN A 3 -41.46 -106.88 28.12
C ASN A 3 -40.25 -107.74 28.60
N PRO A 4 -40.30 -108.39 29.77
CA PRO A 4 -39.80 -108.00 31.10
C PRO A 4 -38.65 -108.95 31.58
N PHE A 5 -38.23 -108.91 32.85
CA PHE A 5 -38.22 -110.07 33.78
C PHE A 5 -37.44 -109.83 35.09
N LEU A 6 -38.11 -110.27 36.17
CA LEU A 6 -37.72 -110.67 37.53
C LEU A 6 -36.30 -111.26 37.73
N LEU A 7 -35.68 -111.06 38.91
CA LEU A 7 -35.63 -112.04 40.04
C LEU A 7 -34.74 -111.60 41.23
N LYS A 8 -35.12 -112.04 42.43
CA LYS A 8 -34.41 -111.99 43.72
C LYS A 8 -33.12 -112.85 43.71
N ALA A 9 -32.10 -112.41 44.43
CA ALA A 9 -31.21 -113.30 45.20
C ALA A 9 -30.59 -112.56 46.40
N ALA A 10 -30.64 -113.19 47.57
CA ALA A 10 -30.00 -112.74 48.79
C ALA A 10 -28.63 -113.42 48.94
N ARG A 11 -27.59 -112.70 49.39
CA ARG A 11 -26.62 -113.17 50.39
C ARG A 11 -25.78 -112.00 50.93
N THR A 12 -25.67 -112.01 52.24
CA THR A 12 -24.96 -111.14 53.17
C THR A 12 -23.44 -111.09 52.96
N HIS A 13 -22.81 -109.92 53.11
CA HIS A 13 -21.60 -109.74 53.94
C HIS A 13 -21.28 -108.25 54.21
N GLN A 14 -20.81 -108.03 55.44
CA GLN A 14 -20.29 -106.82 56.10
C GLN A 14 -19.76 -105.68 55.20
N THR A 15 -20.15 -104.43 55.47
CA THR A 15 -19.38 -103.22 55.10
C THR A 15 -19.61 -102.04 56.05
N GLU A 16 -18.49 -101.60 56.62
CA GLU A 16 -18.07 -100.29 57.13
C GLU A 16 -19.09 -99.13 57.23
N ALA A 17 -19.42 -98.76 58.46
CA ALA A 17 -20.05 -97.50 58.80
C ALA A 17 -18.99 -96.38 58.85
N GLY A 18 -18.77 -95.70 57.72
CA GLY A 18 -17.85 -94.54 57.61
C GLY A 18 -17.86 -93.81 56.26
N PHE A 19 -18.20 -94.49 55.16
CA PHE A 19 -18.05 -93.95 53.79
C PHE A 19 -19.18 -92.99 53.34
N SER A 20 -20.40 -93.15 53.87
CA SER A 20 -21.56 -92.30 53.50
C SER A 20 -21.45 -90.86 54.03
N LEU A 21 -20.85 -90.66 55.21
CA LEU A 21 -20.62 -89.33 55.78
C LEU A 21 -19.55 -88.56 55.01
N ILE A 22 -18.51 -89.25 54.52
CA ILE A 22 -17.45 -88.62 53.72
C ILE A 22 -18.00 -88.18 52.36
N ILE A 23 -18.84 -88.97 51.69
CA ILE A 23 -19.49 -88.59 50.43
C ILE A 23 -20.44 -87.40 50.61
N THR A 24 -21.23 -87.36 51.68
CA THR A 24 -22.16 -86.24 51.91
C THR A 24 -21.43 -84.96 52.30
N VAL A 25 -20.38 -85.04 53.11
CA VAL A 25 -19.53 -83.88 53.44
C VAL A 25 -18.75 -83.41 52.21
N THR A 26 -18.18 -84.30 51.40
CA THR A 26 -17.48 -83.91 50.16
C THR A 26 -18.44 -83.36 49.10
N MET A 27 -19.66 -83.89 48.95
CA MET A 27 -20.69 -83.29 48.10
C MET A 27 -21.13 -81.92 48.61
N LEU A 28 -21.34 -81.74 49.92
CA LEU A 28 -21.72 -80.44 50.49
C LEU A 28 -20.59 -79.42 50.33
N VAL A 29 -19.33 -79.80 50.55
CA VAL A 29 -18.17 -78.93 50.32
C VAL A 29 -18.03 -78.57 48.84
N LEU A 30 -18.20 -79.53 47.93
CA LEU A 30 -18.17 -79.30 46.48
C LEU A 30 -19.31 -78.36 46.03
N LEU A 31 -20.54 -78.60 46.49
CA LEU A 31 -21.69 -77.74 46.22
C LEU A 31 -21.49 -76.33 46.79
N SER A 32 -20.87 -76.22 47.98
CA SER A 32 -20.54 -74.94 48.60
C SER A 32 -19.47 -74.19 47.81
N LEU A 33 -18.43 -74.87 47.34
CA LEU A 33 -17.38 -74.28 46.48
C LEU A 33 -17.94 -73.81 45.14
N ILE A 34 -18.83 -74.60 44.52
CA ILE A 34 -19.52 -74.20 43.29
C ILE A 34 -20.44 -73.01 43.54
N ALA A 35 -21.18 -72.99 44.64
CA ALA A 35 -22.05 -71.88 45.01
C ALA A 35 -21.25 -70.59 45.25
N VAL A 36 -20.12 -70.66 45.97
CA VAL A 36 -19.22 -69.51 46.18
C VAL A 36 -18.59 -69.05 44.86
N GLY A 37 -18.18 -69.97 43.98
CA GLY A 37 -17.67 -69.64 42.66
C GLY A 37 -18.70 -68.93 41.76
N LEU A 38 -19.95 -69.42 41.75
CA LEU A 38 -21.05 -68.79 41.01
C LEU A 38 -21.46 -67.43 41.59
N LEU A 39 -21.46 -67.28 42.91
CA LEU A 39 -21.70 -65.99 43.59
C LEU A 39 -20.59 -64.98 43.29
N SER A 40 -19.34 -65.41 43.28
CA SER A 40 -18.18 -64.57 42.95
C SER A 40 -18.25 -64.11 41.49
N LEU A 41 -18.52 -65.03 40.56
CA LEU A 41 -18.71 -64.70 39.15
C LEU A 41 -19.90 -63.77 38.95
N SER A 42 -21.07 -64.07 39.54
CA SER A 42 -22.25 -63.21 39.44
C SER A 42 -22.02 -61.82 40.03
N SER A 43 -21.28 -61.71 41.13
CA SER A 43 -20.89 -60.43 41.72
C SER A 43 -19.91 -59.66 40.83
N ALA A 44 -18.98 -60.37 40.17
CA ALA A 44 -18.06 -59.76 39.20
C ALA A 44 -18.81 -59.30 37.95
N THR A 45 -19.73 -60.10 37.40
CA THR A 45 -20.55 -59.75 36.24
C THR A 45 -21.50 -58.59 36.54
N LEU A 46 -22.13 -58.56 37.73
CA LEU A 46 -22.98 -57.44 38.16
C LEU A 46 -22.17 -56.15 38.32
N ARG A 47 -20.95 -56.23 38.87
CA ARG A 47 -20.05 -55.07 38.96
C ARG A 47 -19.60 -54.59 37.58
N SER A 48 -19.21 -55.51 36.70
CA SER A 48 -18.85 -55.19 35.31
C SER A 48 -20.01 -54.54 34.56
N SER A 49 -21.21 -55.10 34.66
CA SER A 49 -22.42 -54.57 34.02
C SER A 49 -22.83 -53.21 34.60
N GLY A 50 -22.67 -52.99 35.91
CA GLY A 50 -22.91 -51.70 36.55
C GLY A 50 -21.91 -50.63 36.10
N ASN A 51 -20.64 -50.98 36.02
CA ASN A 51 -19.59 -50.08 35.51
C ASN A 51 -19.80 -49.75 34.02
N GLU A 52 -20.18 -50.73 33.19
CA GLU A 52 -20.53 -50.49 31.78
C GLU A 52 -21.77 -49.61 31.63
N GLN A 53 -22.72 -49.68 32.55
CA GLN A 53 -23.88 -48.80 32.56
C GLN A 53 -23.49 -47.37 32.93
N ALA A 54 -22.75 -47.19 34.02
CA ALA A 54 -22.24 -45.89 34.45
C ALA A 54 -21.38 -45.23 33.35
N PHE A 55 -20.48 -46.00 32.72
CA PHE A 55 -19.65 -45.49 31.62
C PHE A 55 -20.48 -45.09 30.39
N ARG A 56 -21.51 -45.86 30.02
CA ARG A 56 -22.43 -45.46 28.93
C ARG A 56 -23.23 -44.20 29.27
N GLU A 57 -23.57 -44.01 30.54
CA GLU A 57 -24.24 -42.80 31.02
C GLU A 57 -23.29 -41.59 30.98
N ALA A 58 -22.05 -41.72 31.44
CA ALA A 58 -21.01 -40.70 31.33
C ALA A 58 -20.75 -40.31 29.85
N GLN A 59 -20.64 -41.30 28.95
CA GLN A 59 -20.55 -41.05 27.51
C GLN A 59 -21.80 -40.36 26.95
N GLY A 60 -22.99 -40.72 27.44
CA GLY A 60 -24.24 -40.04 27.10
C GLY A 60 -24.22 -38.56 27.50
N ASN A 61 -23.76 -38.27 28.71
CA ASN A 61 -23.66 -36.90 29.25
C ASN A 61 -22.60 -36.07 28.51
N ALA A 62 -21.45 -36.67 28.16
CA ALA A 62 -20.43 -36.00 27.34
C ALA A 62 -20.94 -35.68 25.93
N ARG A 63 -21.70 -36.60 25.31
CA ARG A 63 -22.33 -36.34 24.00
C ARG A 63 -23.41 -35.26 24.07
N LEU A 64 -24.18 -35.21 25.16
CA LEU A 64 -25.14 -34.15 25.39
C LEU A 64 -24.41 -32.80 25.51
N GLY A 65 -23.33 -32.73 26.28
CA GLY A 65 -22.48 -31.54 26.37
C GLY A 65 -21.96 -31.09 25.01
N LEU A 66 -21.46 -32.03 24.20
CA LEU A 66 -21.03 -31.76 22.82
C LEU A 66 -22.17 -31.23 21.93
N GLN A 67 -23.38 -31.81 22.01
CA GLN A 67 -24.54 -31.34 21.23
C GLN A 67 -24.98 -29.93 21.64
N LEU A 68 -24.92 -29.62 22.94
CA LEU A 68 -25.18 -28.28 23.45
C LEU A 68 -24.13 -27.29 22.99
N ALA A 69 -22.85 -27.67 23.00
CA ALA A 69 -21.75 -26.86 22.48
C ALA A 69 -21.95 -26.53 20.99
N ILE A 70 -22.30 -27.53 20.16
CA ILE A 70 -22.59 -27.32 18.74
C ILE A 70 -23.81 -26.41 18.56
N SER A 71 -24.85 -26.57 19.39
CA SER A 71 -26.05 -25.73 19.33
C SER A 71 -25.75 -24.27 19.69
N GLU A 72 -24.93 -24.05 20.72
CA GLU A 72 -24.49 -22.71 21.12
C GLU A 72 -23.58 -22.07 20.07
N LEU A 73 -22.66 -22.86 19.51
CA LEU A 73 -21.80 -22.45 18.40
C LEU A 73 -22.64 -22.07 17.17
N GLN A 74 -23.65 -22.85 16.81
CA GLN A 74 -24.57 -22.55 15.71
C GLN A 74 -25.34 -21.25 15.94
N ARG A 75 -25.79 -21.00 17.18
CA ARG A 75 -26.54 -19.78 17.56
C ARG A 75 -25.68 -18.52 17.53
N THR A 76 -24.40 -18.63 17.90
CA THR A 76 -23.51 -17.46 18.10
C THR A 76 -22.60 -17.20 16.91
N MET A 77 -22.07 -18.26 16.28
CA MET A 77 -21.11 -18.21 15.18
C MET A 77 -21.70 -18.61 13.82
N GLY A 78 -22.98 -18.99 13.73
CA GLY A 78 -23.59 -19.38 12.47
C GLY A 78 -23.81 -18.21 11.51
N SER A 79 -24.23 -17.05 12.03
CA SER A 79 -24.41 -15.81 11.27
C SER A 79 -23.13 -15.40 10.53
N ASP A 80 -23.24 -14.88 9.31
CA ASP A 80 -22.09 -14.30 8.59
C ASP A 80 -21.49 -13.09 9.32
N ARG A 81 -22.32 -12.37 10.08
CA ARG A 81 -21.95 -11.20 10.89
C ARG A 81 -21.35 -11.56 12.25
N ALA A 82 -20.90 -12.81 12.46
CA ALA A 82 -20.27 -13.23 13.70
C ALA A 82 -18.74 -13.06 13.64
N VAL A 83 -18.16 -12.66 14.77
CA VAL A 83 -16.72 -12.46 14.99
C VAL A 83 -16.28 -13.31 16.17
N SER A 84 -15.10 -13.92 16.09
CA SER A 84 -14.55 -14.73 17.18
C SER A 84 -13.12 -14.32 17.51
N ALA A 85 -12.83 -14.24 18.81
CA ALA A 85 -11.50 -13.92 19.32
C ALA A 85 -11.19 -14.68 20.61
N PRO A 86 -9.92 -15.06 20.85
CA PRO A 86 -9.48 -15.60 22.12
C PRO A 86 -9.42 -14.51 23.19
N ALA A 87 -9.60 -14.87 24.45
CA ALA A 87 -9.54 -13.93 25.57
C ALA A 87 -8.20 -13.19 25.69
N ALA A 88 -7.09 -13.88 25.40
CA ALA A 88 -5.75 -13.31 25.43
C ALA A 88 -5.56 -12.13 24.48
N ALA A 89 -6.42 -11.97 23.46
CA ALA A 89 -6.33 -10.86 22.53
C ALA A 89 -6.69 -9.51 23.17
N PHE A 90 -7.46 -9.47 24.26
CA PHE A 90 -7.92 -8.20 24.85
C PHE A 90 -8.04 -8.19 26.38
N VAL A 91 -7.94 -9.34 27.04
CA VAL A 91 -7.88 -9.44 28.51
C VAL A 91 -6.42 -9.67 28.91
N ALA A 92 -5.76 -8.61 29.35
CA ALA A 92 -4.38 -8.70 29.83
C ALA A 92 -4.29 -9.60 31.08
N GLY A 93 -3.45 -10.62 31.03
CA GLY A 93 -3.30 -11.59 32.14
C GLY A 93 -4.56 -12.45 32.38
N ALA A 94 -5.32 -12.76 31.32
CA ALA A 94 -6.49 -13.63 31.41
C ALA A 94 -6.15 -14.97 32.10
N ALA A 95 -6.96 -15.37 33.08
CA ALA A 95 -6.83 -16.67 33.72
C ALA A 95 -7.13 -17.84 32.76
N GLN A 96 -7.85 -17.56 31.66
CA GLN A 96 -8.17 -18.53 30.62
C GLN A 96 -7.91 -17.92 29.23
N PRO A 97 -6.64 -17.82 28.79
CA PRO A 97 -6.24 -17.06 27.60
C PRO A 97 -6.86 -17.59 26.30
N HIS A 98 -7.08 -18.90 26.20
CA HIS A 98 -7.55 -19.58 24.98
C HIS A 98 -9.07 -19.70 24.87
N LEU A 99 -9.82 -19.16 25.82
CA LEU A 99 -11.27 -19.17 25.78
C LEU A 99 -11.77 -18.32 24.60
N VAL A 100 -12.66 -18.88 23.77
CA VAL A 100 -13.18 -18.18 22.59
C VAL A 100 -14.46 -17.42 22.92
N GLY A 101 -14.47 -16.13 22.63
CA GLY A 101 -15.67 -15.29 22.70
C GLY A 101 -16.30 -15.10 21.32
N ALA A 102 -17.60 -14.79 21.31
CA ALA A 102 -18.35 -14.44 20.10
C ALA A 102 -18.91 -13.01 20.20
N TRP A 103 -18.81 -12.26 19.11
CA TRP A 103 -19.36 -10.91 18.95
C TRP A 103 -20.19 -10.80 17.68
N GLU A 104 -21.15 -9.87 17.69
CA GLU A 104 -21.75 -9.35 16.47
C GLU A 104 -20.79 -8.36 15.81
N SER A 105 -20.67 -8.43 14.48
CA SER A 105 -19.87 -7.50 13.70
C SER A 105 -20.38 -6.06 13.79
N TRP A 106 -19.51 -5.15 13.40
CA TRP A 106 -19.80 -3.73 13.38
C TRP A 106 -18.90 -3.00 12.41
N SER A 107 -19.48 -1.96 11.83
CA SER A 107 -18.78 -1.01 10.99
C SER A 107 -19.41 0.36 11.22
N TRP A 108 -18.64 1.28 11.76
CA TRP A 108 -19.04 2.68 11.87
C TRP A 108 -19.11 3.33 10.49
N ASP A 109 -20.25 3.92 10.12
CA ASP A 109 -20.38 4.66 8.86
C ASP A 109 -20.04 6.15 9.07
N PRO A 110 -18.89 6.63 8.54
CA PRO A 110 -18.47 8.02 8.67
C PRO A 110 -19.33 9.00 7.85
N LEU A 111 -20.06 8.54 6.84
CA LEU A 111 -20.91 9.39 5.99
C LEU A 111 -22.28 9.65 6.63
N ALA A 112 -22.76 8.71 7.45
CA ALA A 112 -24.02 8.82 8.15
C ALA A 112 -23.89 9.37 9.59
N SER A 113 -22.67 9.50 10.12
CA SER A 113 -22.41 9.80 11.54
C SER A 113 -21.60 11.08 11.73
N SER A 114 -21.90 11.84 12.79
CA SER A 114 -21.10 13.00 13.18
C SER A 114 -20.13 12.66 14.32
N GLY A 115 -18.83 12.83 14.10
CA GLY A 115 -17.78 12.67 15.12
C GLY A 115 -17.29 11.22 15.29
N ALA A 116 -16.24 11.05 16.10
CA ALA A 116 -15.60 9.75 16.33
C ALA A 116 -16.54 8.74 17.03
N PRO A 117 -16.47 7.44 16.69
CA PRO A 117 -17.30 6.42 17.32
C PRO A 117 -16.82 6.03 18.72
N ASP A 118 -17.76 5.58 19.56
CA ASP A 118 -17.47 5.03 20.89
C ASP A 118 -17.18 3.52 20.79
N TYR A 119 -15.93 3.18 20.48
CA TYR A 119 -15.50 1.79 20.32
C TYR A 119 -15.84 0.94 21.56
N LEU A 120 -15.57 1.44 22.77
CA LEU A 120 -15.80 0.72 24.03
C LEU A 120 -17.26 0.30 24.19
N ARG A 121 -18.19 1.22 23.94
CA ARG A 121 -19.62 0.91 24.02
C ARG A 121 -20.03 -0.10 22.95
N GLU A 122 -19.59 0.10 21.71
CA GLU A 122 -19.96 -0.78 20.60
C GLU A 122 -19.40 -2.21 20.76
N LYS A 123 -18.19 -2.39 21.31
CA LYS A 123 -17.66 -3.74 21.62
C LYS A 123 -18.47 -4.42 22.72
N LYS A 124 -18.83 -3.69 23.77
CA LYS A 124 -19.59 -4.21 24.91
C LYS A 124 -21.00 -4.64 24.51
N ASP A 125 -21.72 -3.80 23.77
CA ASP A 125 -23.11 -4.04 23.40
C ASP A 125 -23.27 -5.20 22.41
N ARG A 126 -22.20 -5.54 21.68
CA ARG A 126 -22.19 -6.59 20.64
C ARG A 126 -21.63 -7.92 21.12
N PHE A 127 -21.17 -8.02 22.36
CA PHE A 127 -20.70 -9.27 22.91
C PHE A 127 -21.86 -10.26 23.08
N ARG A 128 -21.73 -11.45 22.47
CA ARG A 128 -22.74 -12.52 22.53
C ARG A 128 -22.48 -13.49 23.68
N GLY A 129 -21.22 -13.70 24.05
CA GLY A 129 -20.80 -14.55 25.16
C GLY A 129 -19.58 -15.42 24.85
N TRP A 130 -19.06 -16.08 25.89
CA TRP A 130 -17.98 -17.08 25.82
C TRP A 130 -18.45 -18.48 25.44
N LEU A 131 -17.72 -19.20 24.59
CA LEU A 131 -18.10 -20.54 24.14
C LEU A 131 -17.62 -21.64 25.10
N THR A 132 -18.21 -21.66 26.31
CA THR A 132 -17.96 -22.67 27.36
C THR A 132 -19.24 -22.95 28.18
N SER A 133 -19.31 -24.13 28.81
CA SER A 133 -20.39 -24.52 29.72
C SER A 133 -20.39 -23.71 31.02
N ARG A 134 -21.59 -23.36 31.48
CA ARG A 134 -21.80 -22.47 32.64
C ARG A 134 -23.02 -22.90 33.45
N GLN A 135 -22.96 -22.74 34.76
CA GLN A 135 -24.10 -22.96 35.64
C GLN A 135 -24.96 -21.69 35.67
N SER A 136 -26.25 -21.80 35.28
CA SER A 136 -27.12 -20.64 35.07
C SER A 136 -27.31 -19.81 36.35
N SER A 137 -26.55 -18.73 36.49
CA SER A 137 -26.95 -17.55 37.26
C SER A 137 -27.16 -16.40 36.26
N GLU A 138 -28.32 -15.76 36.34
CA GLU A 138 -28.70 -14.69 35.41
C GLU A 138 -27.64 -13.58 35.44
N ASN A 139 -26.90 -13.41 34.34
CA ASN A 139 -25.96 -12.33 33.97
C ASN A 139 -24.43 -12.54 34.09
N SER A 140 -23.89 -13.54 34.79
CA SER A 140 -22.42 -13.59 35.04
C SER A 140 -21.53 -13.87 33.82
N GLY A 141 -22.05 -14.49 32.76
CA GLY A 141 -21.26 -14.90 31.59
C GLY A 141 -21.51 -14.09 30.30
N GLN A 142 -22.31 -13.03 30.37
CA GLN A 142 -22.39 -12.01 29.30
C GLN A 142 -21.44 -10.83 29.58
N GLU A 143 -20.58 -10.98 30.58
CA GLU A 143 -19.54 -10.02 30.90
C GLU A 143 -18.23 -10.42 30.20
N VAL A 144 -17.63 -9.44 29.54
CA VAL A 144 -16.34 -9.59 28.85
C VAL A 144 -15.24 -9.98 29.85
N ASP A 145 -15.35 -9.52 31.10
CA ASP A 145 -14.36 -9.77 32.16
C ASP A 145 -14.38 -11.20 32.72
N TYR A 146 -15.33 -12.07 32.30
CA TYR A 146 -15.42 -13.46 32.78
C TYR A 146 -14.11 -14.25 32.58
N ALA A 147 -13.38 -14.03 31.49
CA ALA A 147 -12.11 -14.71 31.21
C ALA A 147 -10.92 -14.20 32.06
N ALA A 148 -11.09 -13.10 32.80
CA ALA A 148 -10.04 -12.53 33.64
C ALA A 148 -9.80 -13.34 34.93
N THR A 149 -10.77 -14.14 35.36
CA THR A 149 -10.68 -14.95 36.59
C THR A 149 -11.20 -16.36 36.36
N LEU A 150 -10.69 -17.34 37.12
CA LEU A 150 -11.25 -18.68 37.10
C LEU A 150 -12.68 -18.70 37.68
N PRO A 151 -13.57 -19.57 37.18
CA PRO A 151 -14.92 -19.70 37.71
C PRO A 151 -14.94 -20.06 39.20
N SER A 152 -15.86 -19.48 39.96
CA SER A 152 -16.00 -19.73 41.41
C SER A 152 -16.78 -21.01 41.75
N GLY A 153 -17.44 -21.61 40.76
CA GLY A 153 -18.22 -22.85 40.90
C GLY A 153 -17.39 -24.14 40.83
N LYS A 154 -18.07 -25.30 40.76
CA LYS A 154 -17.39 -26.57 40.47
C LYS A 154 -16.95 -26.59 39.01
N THR A 155 -15.66 -26.81 38.76
CA THR A 155 -15.09 -26.84 37.41
C THR A 155 -14.50 -28.20 37.09
N VAL A 156 -14.30 -28.44 35.79
CA VAL A 156 -13.50 -29.56 35.26
C VAL A 156 -12.52 -29.02 34.24
N GLU A 157 -11.32 -29.59 34.24
CA GLU A 157 -10.30 -29.33 33.23
C GLU A 157 -10.67 -30.03 31.92
N LEU A 158 -10.69 -29.27 30.83
CA LEU A 158 -10.92 -29.79 29.48
C LEU A 158 -9.67 -29.73 28.62
N LEU A 159 -8.71 -28.86 28.99
CA LEU A 159 -7.34 -28.81 28.50
C LEU A 159 -6.40 -28.51 29.66
N GLY A 160 -5.40 -29.35 29.86
CA GLY A 160 -4.28 -29.17 30.77
C GLY A 160 -3.02 -29.83 30.23
N GLU A 161 -2.16 -30.30 31.13
CA GLU A 161 -0.83 -30.80 30.80
C GLU A 161 -0.86 -32.02 29.87
N GLY A 162 -1.92 -32.85 29.88
CA GLY A 162 -2.06 -33.95 28.92
C GLY A 162 -2.23 -33.47 27.47
N SER A 163 -2.74 -32.24 27.30
CA SER A 163 -3.01 -31.64 25.99
C SER A 163 -1.85 -30.87 25.40
N TYR A 164 -1.22 -30.02 26.20
CA TYR A 164 -0.15 -29.12 25.74
C TYR A 164 1.25 -29.48 26.30
N GLY A 165 1.32 -30.55 27.11
CA GLY A 165 2.56 -31.06 27.68
C GLY A 165 2.90 -30.44 29.03
N THR A 166 3.70 -31.16 29.81
CA THR A 166 4.06 -30.85 31.20
C THR A 166 5.12 -29.74 31.37
N MET A 167 5.69 -29.25 30.26
CA MET A 167 6.73 -28.21 30.24
C MET A 167 6.27 -26.94 29.52
N SER A 168 4.96 -26.75 29.38
CA SER A 168 4.39 -25.57 28.77
C SER A 168 4.07 -24.51 29.82
N ASP A 169 4.35 -23.24 29.52
CA ASP A 169 3.91 -22.09 30.33
C ASP A 169 2.43 -21.73 30.08
N GLU A 170 1.65 -22.68 29.55
CA GLU A 170 0.25 -22.49 29.16
C GLU A 170 -0.70 -22.75 30.33
N GLU A 171 -1.70 -21.87 30.44
CA GLU A 171 -2.74 -21.99 31.46
C GLU A 171 -3.84 -22.98 31.04
N PRO A 172 -4.37 -23.79 31.97
CA PRO A 172 -5.41 -24.77 31.65
C PRO A 172 -6.73 -24.11 31.26
N VAL A 173 -7.48 -24.76 30.37
CA VAL A 173 -8.85 -24.37 30.03
C VAL A 173 -9.82 -25.18 30.88
N VAL A 174 -10.50 -24.49 31.79
CA VAL A 174 -11.46 -25.08 32.71
C VAL A 174 -12.89 -24.67 32.34
N SER A 175 -13.87 -25.48 32.69
CA SER A 175 -15.27 -25.15 32.42
C SER A 175 -16.15 -25.55 33.60
N GLU A 176 -17.22 -24.80 33.83
CA GLU A 176 -18.13 -25.08 34.94
C GLU A 176 -18.94 -26.35 34.66
N LEU A 177 -19.11 -27.17 35.70
CA LEU A 177 -19.92 -28.37 35.68
C LEU A 177 -21.40 -28.02 35.79
N VAL A 178 -22.18 -28.47 34.82
CA VAL A 178 -23.63 -28.28 34.79
C VAL A 178 -24.33 -29.57 35.18
N SER A 179 -25.10 -29.54 36.26
CA SER A 179 -25.83 -30.69 36.80
C SER A 179 -27.08 -31.05 35.98
N LEU A 180 -27.28 -32.34 35.74
CA LEU A 180 -28.48 -32.93 35.16
C LEU A 180 -29.34 -33.51 36.29
N SER A 181 -30.49 -32.90 36.54
CA SER A 181 -31.49 -33.38 37.50
C SER A 181 -32.80 -33.75 36.78
N THR A 182 -33.51 -34.75 37.31
CA THR A 182 -34.85 -35.13 36.81
C THR A 182 -35.91 -34.68 37.82
N GLU A 183 -36.95 -33.97 37.35
CA GLU A 183 -38.04 -33.45 38.20
C GLU A 183 -38.78 -34.56 38.98
N ASP A 184 -38.82 -35.79 38.45
CA ASP A 184 -39.55 -36.92 39.02
C ASP A 184 -38.88 -37.58 40.25
N GLU A 185 -37.59 -37.31 40.52
CA GLU A 185 -36.82 -37.93 41.63
C GLU A 185 -36.26 -36.89 42.62
N GLY A 186 -37.05 -35.87 42.99
CA GLY A 186 -36.76 -35.01 44.15
C GLY A 186 -35.44 -34.22 44.09
N GLY A 187 -34.92 -33.95 42.89
CA GLY A 187 -33.68 -33.18 42.70
C GLY A 187 -32.38 -34.00 42.81
N ILE A 188 -32.42 -35.33 42.72
CA ILE A 188 -31.20 -36.16 42.66
C ILE A 188 -30.47 -35.88 41.34
N GLU A 189 -29.20 -35.47 41.43
CA GLU A 189 -28.32 -35.29 40.27
C GLU A 189 -27.92 -36.67 39.71
N LYS A 190 -28.23 -36.94 38.43
CA LYS A 190 -27.84 -38.20 37.75
C LYS A 190 -26.45 -38.13 37.12
N GLY A 191 -25.97 -36.93 36.86
CA GLY A 191 -24.67 -36.68 36.27
C GLY A 191 -24.46 -35.21 35.98
N GLN A 192 -23.27 -34.86 35.54
CA GLN A 192 -22.87 -33.53 35.13
C GLN A 192 -22.23 -33.58 33.75
N TYR A 193 -22.23 -32.44 33.07
CA TYR A 193 -21.49 -32.25 31.84
C TYR A 193 -20.76 -30.90 31.85
N ALA A 194 -19.72 -30.81 31.03
CA ALA A 194 -19.04 -29.56 30.72
C ALA A 194 -18.54 -29.58 29.28
N TRP A 195 -18.30 -28.41 28.69
CA TRP A 195 -17.76 -28.29 27.34
C TRP A 195 -17.05 -26.95 27.13
N THR A 196 -16.11 -26.92 26.19
CA THR A 196 -15.41 -25.71 25.73
C THR A 196 -15.16 -25.79 24.23
N VAL A 197 -15.10 -24.63 23.59
CA VAL A 197 -14.82 -24.49 22.17
C VAL A 197 -13.53 -23.70 21.96
N LEU A 198 -12.67 -24.23 21.10
CA LEU A 198 -11.41 -23.64 20.67
C LEU A 198 -11.47 -23.32 19.18
N SER A 199 -10.78 -22.25 18.82
CA SER A 199 -10.62 -21.85 17.42
C SER A 199 -9.42 -22.57 16.81
N GLU A 200 -9.61 -23.19 15.64
CA GLU A 200 -8.48 -23.74 14.87
C GLU A 200 -7.91 -22.73 13.88
N ASP A 201 -8.70 -21.74 13.43
CA ASP A 201 -8.25 -20.75 12.43
C ASP A 201 -7.34 -19.66 13.03
N THR A 202 -7.19 -19.60 14.35
CA THR A 202 -6.16 -18.78 15.03
C THR A 202 -4.78 -19.44 14.98
N LYS A 203 -4.69 -20.68 14.50
CA LYS A 203 -3.45 -21.47 14.39
C LYS A 203 -3.00 -21.49 12.93
N ALA A 204 -1.69 -21.61 12.68
CA ALA A 204 -1.18 -21.76 11.33
C ALA A 204 -1.38 -23.20 10.84
N ARG A 205 -1.83 -23.35 9.59
CA ARG A 205 -2.12 -24.67 9.00
C ARG A 205 -0.88 -25.27 8.34
N ILE A 206 -0.33 -26.36 8.88
CA ILE A 206 1.01 -26.84 8.50
C ILE A 206 1.05 -27.89 7.38
N ASP A 207 -0.09 -28.47 6.98
CA ASP A 207 -0.19 -29.50 5.92
C ASP A 207 -0.30 -28.93 4.50
N LEU A 208 -0.07 -27.62 4.32
CA LEU A 208 -0.12 -26.96 3.02
C LEU A 208 1.20 -27.15 2.24
N ILE A 209 1.08 -27.37 0.92
CA ILE A 209 2.23 -27.68 0.06
C ILE A 209 2.25 -26.71 -1.12
N ARG A 210 3.45 -26.32 -1.51
CA ARG A 210 3.71 -25.58 -2.75
C ARG A 210 3.84 -26.59 -3.89
N ASP A 211 3.09 -26.42 -4.97
CA ASP A 211 3.22 -27.32 -6.12
C ASP A 211 4.42 -26.90 -6.97
N GLU A 212 5.58 -27.53 -6.74
CA GLU A 212 6.83 -27.25 -7.47
C GLU A 212 6.73 -27.56 -8.98
N ALA A 213 5.73 -28.34 -9.42
CA ALA A 213 5.52 -28.63 -10.84
C ALA A 213 4.79 -27.50 -11.59
N ARG A 214 4.39 -26.42 -10.89
CA ARG A 214 3.69 -25.29 -11.49
C ARG A 214 4.52 -24.61 -12.57
N PRO A 215 3.87 -24.12 -13.65
CA PRO A 215 4.56 -23.32 -14.63
C PRO A 215 5.16 -22.09 -13.95
N LYS A 216 6.43 -21.81 -14.20
CA LYS A 216 7.13 -20.61 -13.70
C LYS A 216 6.97 -19.43 -14.66
N ASP A 217 5.80 -19.29 -15.27
CA ASP A 217 5.53 -18.11 -16.08
C ASP A 217 5.32 -16.88 -15.19
N GLY A 218 5.32 -15.70 -15.81
CA GLY A 218 5.23 -14.43 -15.08
C GLY A 218 3.95 -14.30 -14.25
N GLU A 219 2.87 -14.96 -14.64
CA GLU A 219 1.57 -14.90 -13.96
C GLU A 219 1.58 -15.73 -12.67
N HIS A 220 2.08 -16.96 -12.72
CA HIS A 220 2.25 -17.79 -11.52
C HIS A 220 3.26 -17.21 -10.55
N LEU A 221 4.34 -16.62 -11.05
CA LEU A 221 5.29 -15.88 -10.22
C LEU A 221 4.58 -14.71 -9.49
N ALA A 222 3.80 -13.91 -10.22
CA ALA A 222 3.06 -12.79 -9.62
C ALA A 222 1.99 -13.24 -8.61
N SER A 223 1.28 -14.35 -8.87
CA SER A 223 0.32 -14.87 -7.91
C SER A 223 1.02 -15.41 -6.65
N SER A 224 2.16 -16.11 -6.79
CA SER A 224 2.89 -16.67 -5.65
C SER A 224 3.48 -15.61 -4.71
N LEU A 225 3.75 -14.39 -5.20
CA LEU A 225 4.19 -13.26 -4.37
C LEU A 225 3.06 -12.58 -3.59
N THR A 226 1.81 -12.84 -3.95
CA THR A 226 0.65 -12.11 -3.40
C THR A 226 -0.39 -13.03 -2.77
N PHE A 227 -0.30 -14.32 -3.04
CA PHE A 227 -1.15 -15.35 -2.49
C PHE A 227 -0.27 -16.46 -1.90
N PRO A 228 -0.18 -16.57 -0.57
CA PRO A 228 0.71 -17.54 0.06
C PRO A 228 0.22 -18.96 -0.23
N GLU A 229 1.05 -19.80 -0.83
CA GLU A 229 0.64 -21.17 -1.16
C GLU A 229 0.66 -22.07 0.09
N ARG A 230 1.67 -21.89 0.95
CA ARG A 230 1.87 -22.64 2.19
C ARG A 230 2.39 -21.75 3.31
N PHE A 231 2.37 -22.24 4.54
CA PHE A 231 3.17 -21.65 5.62
C PHE A 231 4.60 -22.21 5.55
N HIS A 232 5.61 -21.42 5.89
CA HIS A 232 7.00 -21.83 5.71
C HIS A 232 7.45 -22.82 6.79
N ARG A 233 8.25 -23.81 6.40
CA ARG A 233 8.64 -24.95 7.23
C ARG A 233 9.66 -24.59 8.32
N ASP A 234 10.60 -23.68 8.02
CA ASP A 234 11.71 -23.35 8.92
C ASP A 234 11.20 -22.54 10.14
N ALA A 235 10.03 -21.88 9.98
CA ALA A 235 9.26 -21.25 11.05
C ALA A 235 8.86 -22.19 12.19
N LEU A 236 8.76 -23.49 11.90
CA LEU A 236 8.00 -24.41 12.75
C LEU A 236 8.86 -24.98 13.89
N GLU A 237 10.19 -24.81 13.86
CA GLU A 237 11.14 -25.32 14.88
C GLU A 237 10.82 -26.74 15.40
N LEU A 238 10.31 -27.61 14.52
CA LEU A 238 9.80 -28.93 14.89
C LEU A 238 10.99 -29.87 15.12
N GLN A 239 11.54 -29.83 16.34
CA GLN A 239 12.66 -30.66 16.74
C GLN A 239 12.41 -32.13 16.40
N GLY A 240 13.23 -32.70 15.50
CA GLY A 240 13.14 -34.12 15.11
C GLY A 240 12.22 -34.41 13.92
N TYR A 241 11.54 -33.42 13.33
CA TYR A 241 10.76 -33.58 12.09
C TYR A 241 11.21 -32.56 11.03
N ASN A 242 12.14 -32.98 10.18
CA ASN A 242 12.56 -32.22 9.00
C ASN A 242 12.50 -33.14 7.76
N PRO A 243 11.30 -33.34 7.18
CA PRO A 243 11.14 -34.19 6.01
C PRO A 243 11.94 -33.63 4.83
N SER A 244 12.68 -34.51 4.16
CA SER A 244 13.54 -34.14 3.02
C SER A 244 12.79 -34.01 1.69
N ASP A 245 11.55 -34.51 1.61
CA ASP A 245 10.64 -34.40 0.47
C ASP A 245 9.37 -33.64 0.88
N GLU A 246 9.03 -32.58 0.14
CA GLU A 246 7.86 -31.74 0.42
C GLU A 246 6.54 -32.52 0.39
N LYS A 247 6.47 -33.63 -0.36
CA LYS A 247 5.28 -34.49 -0.42
C LYS A 247 5.02 -35.25 0.88
N GLU A 248 5.95 -35.28 1.82
CA GLU A 248 5.72 -35.89 3.14
C GLU A 248 4.84 -35.02 4.03
N TRP A 249 4.84 -33.69 3.85
CA TRP A 249 3.89 -32.79 4.52
C TRP A 249 2.45 -33.10 4.12
N ALA A 250 2.21 -33.50 2.86
CA ALA A 250 0.90 -33.97 2.38
C ALA A 250 0.33 -35.15 3.18
N ARG A 251 1.23 -35.94 3.80
CA ARG A 251 0.86 -37.15 4.54
C ARG A 251 0.46 -36.84 5.98
N LEU A 252 0.60 -35.59 6.43
CA LEU A 252 0.11 -35.15 7.73
C LEU A 252 -1.41 -35.01 7.70
N ILE A 253 -2.09 -36.10 8.07
CA ILE A 253 -3.55 -36.15 8.17
C ILE A 253 -4.02 -35.54 9.50
N SER A 254 -3.19 -35.60 10.54
CA SER A 254 -3.49 -35.11 11.88
C SER A 254 -2.25 -34.72 12.67
N SER A 255 -2.43 -34.03 13.79
CA SER A 255 -1.33 -33.75 14.72
C SER A 255 -0.63 -35.01 15.24
N ARG A 256 -1.35 -36.13 15.37
CA ARG A 256 -0.75 -37.41 15.80
C ARG A 256 0.12 -38.07 14.73
N THR A 257 -0.17 -37.84 13.45
CA THR A 257 0.72 -38.30 12.37
C THR A 257 2.03 -37.52 12.37
N LEU A 258 2.02 -36.26 12.83
CA LEU A 258 3.24 -35.49 13.05
C LEU A 258 4.07 -36.12 14.18
N ASP A 259 3.45 -36.43 15.32
CA ASP A 259 4.14 -37.06 16.45
C ASP A 259 4.69 -38.46 16.11
N ALA A 260 3.98 -39.22 15.27
CA ALA A 260 4.44 -40.54 14.83
C ALA A 260 5.60 -40.46 13.82
N ALA A 261 5.67 -39.37 13.04
CA ALA A 261 6.71 -39.16 12.04
C ALA A 261 7.95 -38.48 12.63
N ALA A 262 7.78 -37.70 13.69
CA ALA A 262 8.86 -37.09 14.44
C ALA A 262 9.45 -38.11 15.43
N ASP A 263 10.69 -38.54 15.23
CA ASP A 263 11.38 -39.47 16.14
C ASP A 263 11.85 -38.72 17.41
N VAL A 264 10.89 -38.25 18.21
CA VAL A 264 11.18 -37.42 19.39
C VAL A 264 11.24 -38.29 20.63
N GLY A 265 12.48 -38.58 21.06
CA GLY A 265 12.76 -39.11 22.39
C GLY A 265 12.74 -38.00 23.43
N GLY A 266 11.58 -37.67 23.99
CA GLY A 266 11.39 -36.66 25.04
C GLY A 266 10.06 -36.82 25.79
N ASP A 267 9.86 -36.06 26.88
CA ASP A 267 8.69 -36.17 27.77
C ASP A 267 7.39 -35.59 27.15
N ASN A 268 7.48 -34.71 26.14
CA ASN A 268 6.32 -34.13 25.43
C ASN A 268 6.44 -34.34 23.91
N SER A 269 5.31 -34.62 23.25
CA SER A 269 5.22 -34.70 21.79
C SER A 269 5.21 -33.32 21.11
N ILE A 270 5.52 -33.28 19.81
CA ILE A 270 5.53 -32.01 19.03
C ILE A 270 4.13 -31.38 19.02
N SER A 271 3.09 -32.18 18.86
CA SER A 271 1.71 -31.70 18.84
C SER A 271 1.26 -31.10 20.17
N GLN A 272 1.79 -31.60 21.29
CA GLN A 272 1.56 -31.03 22.61
C GLN A 272 2.26 -29.67 22.73
N LYS A 273 3.55 -29.60 22.41
CA LYS A 273 4.34 -28.36 22.50
C LYS A 273 3.76 -27.20 21.68
N HIS A 274 3.15 -27.49 20.54
CA HIS A 274 2.63 -26.49 19.59
C HIS A 274 1.10 -26.53 19.45
N PHE A 275 0.39 -27.01 20.47
CA PHE A 275 -1.05 -27.22 20.43
C PHE A 275 -1.85 -25.96 20.04
N PHE A 276 -1.41 -24.78 20.50
CA PHE A 276 -2.05 -23.48 20.23
C PHE A 276 -1.44 -22.73 19.05
N ASP A 277 -0.35 -23.23 18.47
CA ASP A 277 0.35 -22.57 17.35
C ASP A 277 -0.09 -23.13 16.00
N PHE A 278 -0.23 -24.47 15.90
CA PHE A 278 -0.36 -25.17 14.62
C PHE A 278 -1.59 -26.07 14.54
N THR A 279 -2.12 -26.24 13.33
CA THR A 279 -3.23 -27.16 13.04
C THR A 279 -3.08 -27.86 11.69
N THR A 280 -3.83 -28.95 11.53
CA THR A 280 -4.06 -29.67 10.26
C THR A 280 -5.53 -29.53 9.79
N TYR A 281 -6.35 -28.84 10.58
CA TYR A 281 -7.77 -28.60 10.31
C TYR A 281 -8.01 -27.10 10.22
N SER A 282 -8.33 -26.58 9.05
CA SER A 282 -8.81 -25.21 8.90
C SER A 282 -9.36 -24.98 7.49
N ARG A 283 -10.67 -24.75 7.36
CA ARG A 283 -11.27 -24.24 6.13
C ARG A 283 -12.19 -23.06 6.44
N GLY A 284 -12.21 -22.09 5.55
CA GLY A 284 -12.98 -20.85 5.69
C GLY A 284 -14.05 -20.74 4.62
N VAL A 285 -15.18 -20.19 5.01
CA VAL A 285 -16.21 -19.68 4.10
C VAL A 285 -15.88 -18.21 3.81
N LEU A 286 -15.99 -17.81 2.55
CA LEU A 286 -15.77 -16.43 2.13
C LEU A 286 -16.99 -15.56 2.49
N SER A 287 -17.23 -15.34 3.78
CA SER A 287 -18.36 -14.54 4.27
C SER A 287 -18.01 -13.04 4.36
N ASP A 288 -18.97 -12.19 3.98
CA ASP A 288 -18.94 -10.76 4.27
C ASP A 288 -19.36 -10.54 5.73
N VAL A 289 -18.38 -10.29 6.61
CA VAL A 289 -18.64 -10.11 8.04
C VAL A 289 -19.32 -8.77 8.33
N ARG A 290 -19.12 -7.75 7.49
CA ARG A 290 -19.68 -6.40 7.68
C ARG A 290 -21.17 -6.37 7.34
N LYS A 291 -21.54 -6.79 6.13
CA LYS A 291 -22.93 -6.74 5.64
C LYS A 291 -23.67 -8.06 5.81
N GLY A 292 -22.99 -9.17 6.07
CA GLY A 292 -23.58 -10.51 6.05
C GLY A 292 -23.80 -11.02 4.62
N GLY A 293 -23.89 -12.34 4.45
CA GLY A 293 -23.85 -12.99 3.14
C GLY A 293 -22.43 -13.43 2.77
N LEU A 294 -22.24 -13.81 1.50
CA LEU A 294 -20.92 -14.15 0.95
C LEU A 294 -20.24 -12.90 0.37
N LYS A 295 -18.91 -12.92 0.35
CA LYS A 295 -18.11 -11.93 -0.38
C LYS A 295 -18.42 -12.02 -1.87
N ARG A 296 -18.45 -10.88 -2.55
CA ARG A 296 -18.60 -10.80 -4.00
C ARG A 296 -17.25 -10.96 -4.71
N ASP A 297 -17.24 -11.64 -5.84
CA ASP A 297 -16.03 -11.83 -6.65
C ASP A 297 -15.72 -10.61 -7.52
N LEU A 298 -14.59 -9.97 -7.25
CA LEU A 298 -14.10 -8.84 -8.04
C LEU A 298 -13.59 -9.24 -9.41
N THR A 299 -13.11 -10.46 -9.59
CA THR A 299 -12.64 -10.95 -10.90
C THR A 299 -13.78 -10.81 -11.90
N THR A 300 -14.95 -11.39 -11.59
CA THR A 300 -16.14 -11.29 -12.43
C THR A 300 -16.64 -9.85 -12.57
N ILE A 301 -16.69 -9.09 -11.47
CA ILE A 301 -17.20 -7.70 -11.49
C ILE A 301 -16.37 -6.80 -12.41
N LEU A 302 -15.05 -6.91 -12.37
CA LEU A 302 -14.14 -6.02 -13.11
C LEU A 302 -13.99 -6.44 -14.57
N GLU A 303 -13.99 -7.74 -14.88
CA GLU A 303 -13.93 -8.24 -16.27
C GLU A 303 -15.24 -8.00 -17.04
N GLU A 304 -16.38 -8.07 -16.35
CA GLU A 304 -17.71 -7.88 -16.94
C GLU A 304 -18.25 -6.47 -16.70
N ARG A 305 -17.49 -5.63 -16.00
CA ARG A 305 -17.77 -4.20 -15.76
C ARG A 305 -19.14 -3.96 -15.11
N LEU A 306 -19.50 -4.81 -14.15
CA LEU A 306 -20.85 -4.89 -13.59
C LEU A 306 -21.27 -3.65 -12.78
N LEU A 307 -20.30 -2.88 -12.26
CA LEU A 307 -20.52 -1.70 -11.44
C LEU A 307 -20.13 -0.40 -12.17
N ASP A 308 -19.95 -0.43 -13.49
CA ASP A 308 -19.64 0.77 -14.26
C ASP A 308 -20.73 1.85 -14.10
N GLY A 309 -20.30 3.09 -13.87
CA GLY A 309 -21.19 4.22 -13.57
C GLY A 309 -21.52 4.38 -12.08
N GLU A 310 -21.12 3.44 -11.23
CA GLU A 310 -21.19 3.57 -9.77
C GLU A 310 -19.88 4.12 -9.19
N ARG A 311 -20.02 4.86 -8.09
CA ARG A 311 -18.91 5.34 -7.27
C ARG A 311 -18.56 4.28 -6.21
N VAL A 312 -17.32 4.28 -5.72
CA VAL A 312 -16.82 3.22 -4.83
C VAL A 312 -17.34 3.39 -3.39
N TYR A 313 -17.29 4.60 -2.83
CA TYR A 313 -17.65 4.88 -1.44
C TYR A 313 -19.17 4.96 -1.22
N SER A 314 -19.88 5.62 -2.12
CA SER A 314 -21.31 5.92 -1.98
C SER A 314 -22.19 4.93 -2.75
N GLU A 315 -23.11 4.24 -2.06
CA GLU A 315 -24.11 3.35 -2.71
C GLU A 315 -25.33 4.14 -3.25
N THR A 316 -25.40 5.44 -2.94
CA THR A 316 -26.40 6.39 -3.42
C THR A 316 -25.80 7.79 -3.48
N THR A 317 -26.27 8.64 -4.40
CA THR A 317 -25.83 10.03 -4.60
C THR A 317 -25.92 10.89 -3.34
N ASP A 318 -24.79 11.16 -2.67
CA ASP A 318 -24.62 12.11 -1.55
C ASP A 318 -23.11 12.52 -1.38
N PRO A 319 -22.74 13.45 -0.49
CA PRO A 319 -22.13 14.76 -0.78
C PRO A 319 -20.61 14.77 -1.11
N ILE A 320 -19.95 13.61 -1.13
CA ILE A 320 -18.50 13.49 -1.37
C ILE A 320 -18.13 13.12 -2.81
N GLY A 321 -19.13 13.04 -3.71
CA GLY A 321 -18.98 12.47 -5.05
C GLY A 321 -17.82 13.04 -5.90
N VAL A 322 -17.33 14.23 -5.57
CA VAL A 322 -16.13 14.83 -6.17
C VAL A 322 -14.89 13.97 -5.89
N ALA A 323 -14.67 13.51 -4.66
CA ALA A 323 -13.50 12.72 -4.24
C ALA A 323 -13.72 11.19 -4.31
N ASP A 324 -14.93 10.73 -4.60
CA ASP A 324 -15.25 9.29 -4.65
C ASP A 324 -14.77 8.66 -5.98
N PRO A 325 -13.86 7.67 -5.97
CA PRO A 325 -13.41 7.05 -7.21
C PRO A 325 -14.52 6.24 -7.89
N HIS A 326 -14.35 5.97 -9.18
CA HIS A 326 -15.32 5.18 -9.98
C HIS A 326 -14.91 3.72 -10.10
N TRP A 327 -15.89 2.82 -10.11
CA TRP A 327 -15.66 1.40 -10.40
C TRP A 327 -15.17 1.16 -11.83
N SER A 328 -15.51 2.04 -12.78
CA SER A 328 -15.00 1.97 -14.16
C SER A 328 -13.49 2.18 -14.23
N TYR A 329 -12.92 3.04 -13.37
CA TYR A 329 -11.48 3.24 -13.28
C TYR A 329 -10.77 1.96 -12.77
N LEU A 330 -11.32 1.34 -11.72
CA LEU A 330 -10.79 0.07 -11.19
C LEU A 330 -10.88 -1.04 -12.24
N SER A 331 -11.97 -1.09 -13.00
CA SER A 331 -12.17 -2.05 -14.09
C SER A 331 -11.18 -1.83 -15.23
N ASP A 332 -10.94 -0.59 -15.64
CA ASP A 332 -9.93 -0.25 -16.65
C ASP A 332 -8.51 -0.62 -16.22
N TYR A 333 -8.18 -0.37 -14.96
CA TYR A 333 -6.90 -0.72 -14.36
C TYR A 333 -6.71 -2.24 -14.29
N TYR A 334 -7.68 -2.97 -13.75
CA TYR A 334 -7.62 -4.43 -13.67
C TYR A 334 -7.44 -5.04 -15.07
N ASN A 335 -8.25 -4.63 -16.05
CA ASN A 335 -8.23 -5.20 -17.40
C ASN A 335 -6.97 -4.87 -18.22
N GLN A 336 -6.02 -4.07 -17.72
CA GLN A 336 -4.74 -3.83 -18.42
C GLN A 336 -3.96 -5.12 -18.69
N TYR A 337 -4.09 -6.14 -17.82
CA TYR A 337 -3.37 -7.41 -17.99
C TYR A 337 -3.70 -8.10 -19.34
N LEU A 338 -4.93 -7.92 -19.84
CA LEU A 338 -5.37 -8.47 -21.13
C LEU A 338 -4.56 -7.91 -22.31
N SER A 339 -4.04 -6.70 -22.19
CA SER A 339 -3.22 -6.06 -23.22
C SER A 339 -1.79 -6.61 -23.29
N PHE A 340 -1.33 -7.28 -22.23
CA PHE A 340 0.04 -7.82 -22.11
C PHE A 340 0.14 -9.33 -22.41
N GLN A 341 -0.96 -9.99 -22.78
CA GLN A 341 -0.96 -11.41 -23.14
C GLN A 341 -0.14 -11.64 -24.43
N GLY A 342 0.99 -12.36 -24.36
CA GLY A 342 1.74 -12.75 -25.56
C GLY A 342 3.24 -13.04 -25.45
N GLY A 343 3.86 -12.99 -24.27
CA GLY A 343 5.26 -13.44 -24.06
C GLY A 343 6.35 -12.67 -24.83
N GLY A 344 6.02 -11.51 -25.40
CA GLY A 344 6.95 -10.61 -26.09
C GLY A 344 7.37 -9.42 -25.23
N SER A 345 8.34 -8.63 -25.72
CA SER A 345 8.68 -7.34 -25.11
C SER A 345 7.44 -6.44 -25.06
N VAL A 346 7.11 -5.93 -23.88
CA VAL A 346 5.99 -4.99 -23.67
C VAL A 346 6.14 -3.82 -24.63
N GLN A 347 5.18 -3.64 -25.52
CA GLN A 347 5.17 -2.51 -26.45
C GLN A 347 4.86 -1.21 -25.69
N PRO A 348 5.44 -0.06 -26.10
CA PRO A 348 5.06 1.22 -25.53
C PRO A 348 3.55 1.46 -25.63
N ILE A 349 2.93 1.89 -24.54
CA ILE A 349 1.52 2.27 -24.54
C ILE A 349 1.40 3.69 -25.06
N ASP A 350 0.70 3.86 -26.17
CA ASP A 350 0.34 5.18 -26.71
C ASP A 350 -0.69 5.85 -25.81
N VAL A 351 -0.24 6.82 -25.01
CA VAL A 351 -1.08 7.50 -24.03
C VAL A 351 -2.08 8.47 -24.66
N THR A 352 -2.01 8.72 -25.97
CA THR A 352 -2.92 9.63 -26.68
C THR A 352 -4.13 8.92 -27.30
N ARG A 353 -4.10 7.59 -27.45
CA ARG A 353 -5.14 6.84 -28.19
C ARG A 353 -6.48 6.72 -27.49
N ASN A 354 -6.48 6.62 -26.16
CA ASN A 354 -7.68 6.37 -25.38
C ASN A 354 -8.34 7.65 -24.85
N ILE A 355 -7.77 8.81 -25.15
CA ILE A 355 -8.30 10.08 -24.64
C ILE A 355 -9.34 10.62 -25.62
N THR A 356 -10.53 10.01 -25.61
CA THR A 356 -11.57 10.27 -26.60
C THR A 356 -12.30 11.61 -26.41
N GLU A 357 -12.52 12.09 -25.17
CA GLU A 357 -12.87 13.49 -24.82
C GLU A 357 -12.82 13.68 -23.29
N PRO A 358 -11.89 14.45 -22.71
CA PRO A 358 -12.05 14.99 -21.37
C PRO A 358 -12.04 16.50 -21.51
N ARG A 359 -13.22 17.09 -21.72
CA ARG A 359 -13.37 18.46 -21.26
C ARG A 359 -13.19 18.42 -19.76
N TYR A 360 -12.11 19.05 -19.31
CA TYR A 360 -11.91 19.42 -17.91
C TYR A 360 -13.22 20.01 -17.36
N ASP A 361 -13.90 19.26 -16.48
CA ASP A 361 -14.92 19.82 -15.62
C ASP A 361 -14.29 19.99 -14.24
N ALA A 362 -14.02 21.23 -13.86
CA ALA A 362 -13.50 21.56 -12.53
C ALA A 362 -14.39 21.04 -11.38
N ASN A 363 -15.64 20.65 -11.68
CA ASN A 363 -16.58 20.09 -10.72
C ASN A 363 -16.50 18.57 -10.56
N ASP A 364 -15.88 17.81 -11.49
CA ASP A 364 -15.68 16.37 -11.34
C ASP A 364 -14.20 16.07 -11.12
N SER A 365 -13.82 15.81 -9.86
CA SER A 365 -12.41 15.69 -9.51
C SER A 365 -11.84 14.28 -9.72
N SER A 366 -12.67 13.24 -9.87
CA SER A 366 -12.20 11.84 -9.99
C SER A 366 -12.52 11.26 -11.38
N PRO A 367 -11.51 10.80 -12.16
CA PRO A 367 -11.73 10.32 -13.52
C PRO A 367 -12.47 8.97 -13.56
N GLU A 368 -13.37 8.82 -14.54
CA GLU A 368 -14.07 7.55 -14.82
C GLU A 368 -13.16 6.49 -15.46
N GLN A 369 -12.12 6.91 -16.18
CA GLN A 369 -11.27 6.02 -16.97
C GLN A 369 -9.79 6.14 -16.58
N LEU A 370 -9.07 5.03 -16.68
CA LEU A 370 -7.63 5.02 -16.45
C LEU A 370 -6.92 5.90 -17.50
N THR A 371 -6.29 6.98 -17.04
CA THR A 371 -5.53 7.89 -17.90
C THR A 371 -4.05 7.82 -17.57
N LEU A 372 -3.25 7.30 -18.50
CA LEU A 372 -1.79 7.29 -18.41
C LEU A 372 -1.22 8.55 -19.03
N LYS A 373 -0.14 9.11 -18.46
CA LYS A 373 0.60 10.25 -19.04
C LYS A 373 1.98 10.40 -18.40
N PRO A 374 2.95 11.05 -19.09
CA PRO A 374 4.18 11.48 -18.45
C PRO A 374 3.94 12.58 -17.40
N VAL A 375 4.84 12.65 -16.42
CA VAL A 375 4.82 13.68 -15.37
C VAL A 375 6.01 14.61 -15.54
N ILE A 376 5.83 15.90 -15.28
CA ILE A 376 6.97 16.84 -15.21
C ILE A 376 7.64 16.64 -13.85
N ALA A 377 8.71 15.85 -13.79
CA ALA A 377 9.48 15.72 -12.56
C ALA A 377 10.11 17.06 -12.16
N LYS A 378 10.66 17.79 -13.14
CA LYS A 378 11.28 19.11 -12.92
C LYS A 378 11.09 20.03 -14.12
N MET A 379 10.81 21.30 -13.87
CA MET A 379 10.95 22.38 -14.83
C MET A 379 11.91 23.42 -14.24
N GLN A 380 13.02 23.64 -14.91
CA GLN A 380 14.04 24.58 -14.48
C GLN A 380 14.16 25.71 -15.51
N ILE A 381 14.09 26.94 -15.03
CA ILE A 381 14.33 28.14 -15.81
C ILE A 381 15.66 28.71 -15.34
N VAL A 382 16.68 28.59 -16.19
CA VAL A 382 18.03 29.08 -15.90
C VAL A 382 18.18 30.50 -16.42
N PHE A 383 18.54 31.41 -15.51
CA PHE A 383 18.88 32.79 -15.85
C PHE A 383 20.39 32.95 -15.92
N SER A 384 20.87 33.40 -17.09
CA SER A 384 22.29 33.56 -17.38
C SER A 384 22.61 34.95 -17.92
N MET A 385 23.87 35.36 -17.78
CA MET A 385 24.41 36.57 -18.39
C MET A 385 25.41 36.23 -19.48
N VAL A 386 25.34 36.97 -20.59
CA VAL A 386 26.34 36.93 -21.66
C VAL A 386 26.69 38.36 -22.07
N THR A 387 27.86 38.57 -22.65
CA THR A 387 28.18 39.82 -23.33
C THR A 387 28.72 39.59 -24.74
N HIS A 388 28.33 40.48 -25.64
CA HIS A 388 28.80 40.49 -27.02
C HIS A 388 29.50 41.81 -27.32
N PRO A 389 30.41 41.82 -28.31
CA PRO A 389 30.84 43.07 -28.91
C PRO A 389 29.62 43.86 -29.45
N LEU A 390 29.54 45.18 -29.23
CA LEU A 390 28.45 46.00 -29.81
C LEU A 390 28.37 45.81 -31.33
N ASN A 391 27.20 45.92 -31.95
CA ASN A 391 27.07 45.74 -33.40
C ASN A 391 27.73 46.89 -34.20
N LEU A 392 27.94 46.70 -35.51
CA LEU A 392 28.61 47.70 -36.37
C LEU A 392 27.81 49.01 -36.48
N LYS A 393 26.47 48.97 -36.44
CA LYS A 393 25.59 50.15 -36.55
C LYS A 393 25.67 51.04 -35.31
N ASP A 394 25.65 50.46 -34.11
CA ASP A 394 25.80 51.16 -32.84
C ASP A 394 27.25 51.63 -32.66
N ARG A 395 28.24 50.83 -33.06
CA ARG A 395 29.64 51.30 -33.19
C ARG A 395 29.76 52.47 -34.17
N HIS A 396 29.04 52.45 -35.29
CA HIS A 396 29.02 53.50 -36.31
C HIS A 396 28.14 54.69 -35.91
N ASN A 397 27.20 54.56 -34.97
CA ASN A 397 26.54 55.72 -34.36
C ASN A 397 27.46 56.37 -33.30
N LEU A 398 28.33 55.57 -32.68
CA LEU A 398 29.34 56.02 -31.72
C LEU A 398 30.59 56.64 -32.39
N ALA A 399 30.98 56.20 -33.60
CA ALA A 399 32.25 56.57 -34.25
C ALA A 399 32.34 57.97 -34.93
N PRO A 400 31.32 58.51 -35.63
CA PRO A 400 31.44 59.72 -36.43
C PRO A 400 31.48 61.02 -35.61
N LYS A 401 31.07 61.01 -34.34
CA LYS A 401 31.03 62.21 -33.48
C LYS A 401 32.29 62.44 -32.64
N TYR A 402 33.30 61.56 -32.71
CA TYR A 402 34.57 61.66 -31.96
C TYR A 402 35.82 61.60 -32.85
N ALA A 403 35.75 62.21 -34.03
CA ALA A 403 36.83 62.21 -35.01
C ALA A 403 38.16 62.86 -34.56
N THR A 404 38.26 63.43 -33.36
CA THR A 404 39.50 64.09 -32.89
C THR A 404 40.11 63.53 -31.61
N ALA A 405 39.55 62.49 -30.98
CA ALA A 405 40.23 61.80 -29.89
C ALA A 405 39.89 60.31 -29.89
N ASP A 406 40.77 59.57 -30.55
CA ASP A 406 40.99 58.14 -30.37
C ASP A 406 40.02 57.17 -31.08
N ARG A 407 40.34 56.84 -32.34
CA ARG A 407 39.75 55.73 -33.10
C ARG A 407 39.90 54.35 -32.42
N ARG A 408 40.62 54.23 -31.29
CA ARG A 408 40.76 52.99 -30.50
C ARG A 408 39.50 52.60 -29.70
N TYR A 409 38.46 53.43 -29.61
CA TYR A 409 37.23 53.14 -28.83
C TYR A 409 36.18 52.28 -29.56
N ALA A 410 36.20 52.20 -30.90
CA ALA A 410 35.15 51.59 -31.72
C ALA A 410 35.15 50.04 -31.79
N GLY A 411 35.81 49.36 -30.84
CA GLY A 411 35.86 47.89 -30.80
C GLY A 411 36.07 47.31 -29.40
N ARG A 412 35.91 48.12 -28.35
CA ARG A 412 36.20 47.71 -26.96
C ARG A 412 34.97 47.63 -26.06
N HIS A 413 33.81 48.09 -26.49
CA HIS A 413 32.63 48.10 -25.64
C HIS A 413 31.75 46.87 -25.89
N LEU A 414 31.23 46.31 -24.81
CA LEU A 414 30.47 45.08 -24.75
C LEU A 414 29.02 45.40 -24.38
N ARG A 415 28.08 44.69 -24.98
CA ARG A 415 26.65 44.73 -24.61
C ARG A 415 26.34 43.53 -23.72
N PRO A 416 25.77 43.72 -22.52
CA PRO A 416 25.27 42.62 -21.71
C PRO A 416 23.87 42.19 -22.17
N TRP A 417 23.59 40.90 -22.05
CA TRP A 417 22.28 40.29 -22.31
C TRP A 417 21.88 39.37 -21.16
N LEU A 418 20.58 39.37 -20.85
CA LEU A 418 19.95 38.36 -20.00
C LEU A 418 19.49 37.21 -20.91
N VAL A 419 19.90 36.00 -20.57
CA VAL A 419 19.50 34.76 -21.23
C VAL A 419 18.56 33.98 -20.33
N PHE A 420 17.48 33.48 -20.92
CA PHE A 420 16.48 32.62 -20.32
C PHE A 420 16.49 31.28 -21.03
N GLU A 421 16.58 30.19 -20.29
CA GLU A 421 16.61 28.84 -20.84
C GLU A 421 15.65 27.95 -20.04
N PRO A 422 14.57 27.44 -20.66
CA PRO A 422 13.72 26.43 -20.07
C PRO A 422 14.29 25.04 -20.31
N ILE A 423 14.38 24.25 -19.24
CA ILE A 423 14.72 22.82 -19.27
C ILE A 423 13.60 22.06 -18.58
N VAL A 424 13.14 20.98 -19.20
CA VAL A 424 12.06 20.14 -18.66
C VAL A 424 12.56 18.72 -18.50
N THR A 425 12.35 18.13 -17.34
CA THR A 425 12.57 16.69 -17.09
C THR A 425 11.21 16.01 -17.04
N LEU A 426 10.93 15.16 -18.02
CA LEU A 426 9.76 14.29 -18.02
C LEU A 426 10.10 12.96 -17.36
N TRP A 427 9.13 12.43 -16.64
CA TRP A 427 9.23 11.21 -15.86
C TRP A 427 8.10 10.26 -16.24
N ASN A 428 8.43 8.98 -16.45
CA ASN A 428 7.46 7.90 -16.55
C ASN A 428 7.23 7.27 -15.17
N PRO A 429 6.08 7.48 -14.51
CA PRO A 429 5.81 6.91 -13.20
C PRO A 429 5.42 5.43 -13.24
N TYR A 430 5.25 4.81 -14.41
CA TYR A 430 4.68 3.46 -14.55
C TYR A 430 5.75 2.38 -14.74
N SER A 431 5.38 1.13 -14.44
CA SER A 431 6.21 -0.07 -14.67
C SER A 431 6.33 -0.50 -16.14
N VAL A 432 5.66 0.21 -17.07
CA VAL A 432 5.63 -0.11 -18.51
C VAL A 432 6.11 1.08 -19.34
N PRO A 433 6.68 0.84 -20.55
CA PRO A 433 7.02 1.93 -21.45
C PRO A 433 5.75 2.66 -21.92
N ILE A 434 5.84 3.99 -22.01
CA ILE A 434 4.78 4.84 -22.54
C ILE A 434 5.31 5.63 -23.74
N GLU A 435 4.43 5.93 -24.70
CA GLU A 435 4.74 6.77 -25.84
C GLU A 435 3.71 7.87 -26.07
N PHE A 436 4.15 9.02 -26.57
CA PHE A 436 3.29 10.14 -26.95
C PHE A 436 3.94 10.96 -28.08
N GLU A 437 3.11 11.67 -28.85
CA GLU A 437 3.58 12.46 -30.00
C GLU A 437 4.12 13.84 -29.58
N SER A 438 3.40 14.57 -28.72
CA SER A 438 3.82 15.91 -28.27
C SER A 438 3.21 16.33 -26.93
N LEU A 439 3.91 17.22 -26.20
CA LEU A 439 3.43 17.84 -24.96
C LEU A 439 3.73 19.34 -24.96
N SER A 440 2.73 20.18 -24.71
CA SER A 440 2.84 21.64 -24.67
C SER A 440 2.91 22.16 -23.24
N ILE A 441 3.73 23.17 -23.00
CA ILE A 441 3.84 23.84 -21.70
C ILE A 441 3.76 25.34 -21.91
N GLY A 442 2.75 25.97 -21.31
CA GLY A 442 2.57 27.41 -21.22
C GLY A 442 3.02 27.93 -19.85
N LEU A 443 3.81 28.98 -19.82
CA LEU A 443 4.14 29.75 -18.63
C LEU A 443 3.57 31.14 -18.77
N ASP A 444 2.86 31.62 -17.76
CA ASP A 444 2.40 33.00 -17.69
C ASP A 444 2.83 33.64 -16.38
N LYS A 445 3.23 34.91 -16.46
CA LYS A 445 3.58 35.76 -15.32
C LYS A 445 4.67 35.19 -14.38
N ILE A 446 5.76 34.64 -14.94
CA ILE A 446 6.91 34.12 -14.16
C ILE A 446 7.33 35.14 -13.08
N PRO A 447 7.36 34.75 -11.79
CA PRO A 447 7.35 35.69 -10.67
C PRO A 447 8.76 36.21 -10.34
N VAL A 448 9.62 36.40 -11.35
CA VAL A 448 11.01 36.81 -11.19
C VAL A 448 11.20 38.21 -11.78
N ALA A 449 11.78 39.09 -10.96
CA ALA A 449 12.08 40.46 -11.36
C ALA A 449 13.57 40.79 -11.21
N PHE A 450 14.05 41.62 -12.13
CA PHE A 450 15.46 41.96 -12.27
C PHE A 450 15.68 43.45 -12.13
N ARG A 451 16.82 43.79 -11.55
CA ARG A 451 17.40 45.13 -11.55
C ARG A 451 18.86 45.03 -11.97
N PHE A 452 19.29 45.96 -12.80
CA PHE A 452 20.64 45.96 -13.36
C PHE A 452 21.38 47.22 -12.95
N GLY A 453 22.70 47.10 -12.82
CA GLY A 453 23.60 48.19 -12.49
C GLY A 453 24.97 47.99 -13.14
N LYS A 454 25.84 48.98 -12.95
CA LYS A 454 27.18 49.01 -13.54
C LYS A 454 28.22 49.33 -12.48
N GLY A 455 29.31 48.56 -12.46
CA GLY A 455 30.51 48.87 -11.70
C GLY A 455 31.56 49.56 -12.59
N GLU A 456 32.00 50.76 -12.23
CA GLU A 456 33.05 51.53 -12.93
C GLU A 456 34.01 52.15 -11.91
N GLY A 457 35.31 51.87 -12.01
CA GLY A 457 36.34 52.55 -11.22
C GLY A 457 36.25 52.34 -9.70
N GLY A 458 35.64 51.26 -9.24
CA GLY A 458 35.39 50.97 -7.82
C GLY A 458 34.03 51.45 -7.31
N GLU A 459 33.30 52.24 -8.10
CA GLU A 459 31.96 52.73 -7.77
C GLU A 459 30.87 51.89 -8.45
N GLU A 460 29.68 51.84 -7.85
CA GLU A 460 28.53 51.07 -8.33
C GLU A 460 27.31 51.95 -8.59
N TYR A 461 26.69 51.76 -9.75
CA TYR A 461 25.59 52.59 -10.21
C TYR A 461 24.41 51.73 -10.67
N ASP A 462 23.31 51.73 -9.91
CA ASP A 462 22.05 51.14 -10.35
C ASP A 462 21.47 51.89 -11.56
N PHE A 463 20.93 51.16 -12.53
CA PHE A 463 20.11 51.74 -13.58
C PHE A 463 18.77 52.17 -12.97
N ARG A 464 18.48 53.47 -13.04
CA ARG A 464 17.16 54.03 -12.66
C ARG A 464 16.29 54.17 -13.89
N VAL A 465 14.99 54.28 -13.69
CA VAL A 465 14.01 54.64 -14.72
C VAL A 465 13.23 55.87 -14.26
N VAL A 466 12.90 56.73 -15.21
CA VAL A 466 12.00 57.88 -15.03
C VAL A 466 10.66 57.52 -15.69
N GLU A 467 9.57 57.50 -14.90
CA GLU A 467 8.22 57.30 -15.43
C GLU A 467 7.83 58.43 -16.39
N ARG A 468 7.12 58.09 -17.48
CA ARG A 468 6.72 59.03 -18.52
C ARG A 468 5.61 59.94 -17.98
N GLY A 469 5.98 61.06 -17.39
CA GLY A 469 5.06 61.98 -16.71
C GLY A 469 5.73 62.95 -15.74
N GLY A 470 7.01 62.71 -15.40
CA GLY A 470 7.84 63.65 -14.67
C GLY A 470 7.66 63.57 -13.15
N GLY A 471 8.75 63.24 -12.46
CA GLY A 471 8.92 63.55 -11.04
C GLY A 471 9.38 62.40 -10.13
N ARG A 472 9.19 61.14 -10.51
CA ARG A 472 9.61 60.00 -9.67
C ARG A 472 10.62 59.13 -10.43
N SER A 473 11.87 59.12 -9.95
CA SER A 473 12.86 58.10 -10.32
C SER A 473 12.72 56.95 -9.32
N SER A 474 12.32 55.76 -9.75
CA SER A 474 12.24 54.60 -8.86
C SER A 474 13.50 53.74 -8.96
N ARG A 475 13.82 53.03 -7.87
CA ARG A 475 14.80 51.93 -7.86
C ARG A 475 14.09 50.58 -8.09
N SER A 476 13.02 50.56 -8.88
CA SER A 476 12.14 49.40 -9.02
C SER A 476 12.82 48.20 -9.70
N TYR A 477 12.38 47.00 -9.31
CA TYR A 477 12.66 45.75 -10.01
C TYR A 477 11.66 45.57 -11.14
N TRP A 478 12.10 45.02 -12.27
CA TRP A 478 11.27 44.84 -13.46
C TRP A 478 10.97 43.36 -13.68
N PRO A 479 9.70 42.98 -13.92
CA PRO A 479 9.38 41.60 -14.26
C PRO A 479 9.97 41.19 -15.62
N LEU A 480 10.08 39.89 -15.85
CA LEU A 480 10.60 39.33 -17.10
C LEU A 480 9.90 39.88 -18.35
N SER A 481 8.58 40.06 -18.27
CA SER A 481 7.74 40.60 -19.35
C SER A 481 8.16 42.00 -19.83
N HIS A 482 8.84 42.78 -18.97
CA HIS A 482 9.33 44.11 -19.33
C HIS A 482 10.57 44.08 -20.25
N PHE A 483 11.30 42.95 -20.30
CA PHE A 483 12.51 42.80 -21.11
C PHE A 483 12.25 42.16 -22.49
N VAL A 484 11.00 41.77 -22.76
CA VAL A 484 10.54 41.25 -24.07
C VAL A 484 10.13 42.39 -24.99
N HIS A 485 10.42 42.28 -26.28
CA HIS A 485 10.25 43.35 -27.28
C HIS A 485 8.82 43.93 -27.30
N GLY A 486 8.66 45.19 -26.87
CA GLY A 486 7.35 45.84 -26.63
C GLY A 486 7.43 47.07 -25.72
N GLY A 487 8.51 47.19 -24.93
CA GLY A 487 8.95 48.45 -24.34
C GLY A 487 7.89 49.16 -23.52
N GLY A 488 7.27 48.45 -22.57
CA GLY A 488 6.28 48.98 -21.61
C GLY A 488 5.12 49.73 -22.25
N LYS A 489 4.63 49.26 -23.39
CA LYS A 489 3.24 49.47 -23.83
C LYS A 489 2.39 48.32 -23.27
N ASN A 490 1.06 48.43 -23.36
CA ASN A 490 0.06 47.41 -22.98
C ASN A 490 0.20 46.03 -23.69
N ASP A 491 1.34 45.75 -24.33
CA ASP A 491 1.64 44.56 -25.14
C ASP A 491 2.80 43.73 -24.54
N ALA A 492 3.06 43.82 -23.23
CA ALA A 492 4.12 43.04 -22.58
C ALA A 492 3.80 41.54 -22.64
N ILE A 493 4.67 40.74 -23.26
CA ILE A 493 4.49 39.28 -23.34
C ILE A 493 4.78 38.70 -21.95
N SER A 494 3.74 38.29 -21.24
CA SER A 494 3.85 37.51 -20.00
C SER A 494 3.77 36.01 -20.24
N ASN A 495 3.24 35.58 -21.40
CA ASN A 495 3.00 34.20 -21.75
C ASN A 495 4.11 33.65 -22.67
N PHE A 496 4.74 32.55 -22.25
CA PHE A 496 5.74 31.77 -22.98
C PHE A 496 5.15 30.39 -23.24
N SER A 497 5.29 29.82 -24.45
CA SER A 497 4.87 28.42 -24.70
C SER A 497 5.96 27.60 -25.38
N PHE A 498 6.04 26.33 -24.98
CA PHE A 498 7.04 25.35 -25.43
C PHE A 498 6.35 24.05 -25.84
N ASN A 499 6.86 23.37 -26.86
CA ASN A 499 6.38 22.07 -27.32
C ASN A 499 7.49 21.03 -27.20
N ILE A 500 7.28 19.98 -26.44
CA ILE A 500 8.18 18.83 -26.39
C ILE A 500 7.80 17.89 -27.52
N ARG A 501 8.77 17.56 -28.38
CA ARG A 501 8.58 16.70 -29.56
C ARG A 501 9.73 15.70 -29.71
N GLY A 502 9.48 14.67 -30.51
CA GLY A 502 10.50 13.74 -30.96
C GLY A 502 11.70 14.46 -31.57
N GLY A 503 12.88 13.92 -31.33
CA GLY A 503 14.12 14.38 -31.94
C GLY A 503 15.29 14.29 -30.95
N ASN A 504 16.50 14.39 -31.49
CA ASN A 504 17.72 14.40 -30.69
C ASN A 504 18.66 15.51 -31.13
N MET A 505 19.64 15.83 -30.28
CA MET A 505 20.58 16.93 -30.52
C MET A 505 21.47 16.73 -31.76
N ALA A 506 21.68 15.50 -32.21
CA ALA A 506 22.56 15.18 -33.34
C ALA A 506 21.85 15.24 -34.70
N GLU A 507 20.60 14.79 -34.76
CA GLU A 507 19.83 14.59 -36.00
C GLU A 507 18.75 15.66 -36.21
N GLY A 508 18.46 16.46 -35.19
CA GLY A 508 17.41 17.49 -35.23
C GLY A 508 16.03 16.94 -34.87
N MET A 509 15.00 17.70 -35.20
CA MET A 509 13.61 17.29 -34.94
C MET A 509 13.20 16.16 -35.88
N ASN A 510 12.66 15.07 -35.31
CA ASN A 510 11.92 14.05 -36.04
C ASN A 510 10.46 14.06 -35.53
N ARG A 511 9.52 13.53 -36.31
CA ARG A 511 8.12 13.42 -35.87
C ARG A 511 7.82 12.06 -35.24
N ASP A 512 8.87 11.36 -34.79
CA ASP A 512 8.72 10.05 -34.17
C ASP A 512 8.16 10.23 -32.75
N PRO A 513 7.31 9.30 -32.26
CA PRO A 513 6.82 9.35 -30.90
C PRO A 513 7.96 9.35 -29.88
N ILE A 514 7.80 10.14 -28.81
CA ILE A 514 8.70 10.10 -27.67
C ILE A 514 8.36 8.86 -26.85
N VAL A 515 9.34 7.98 -26.67
CA VAL A 515 9.23 6.81 -25.79
C VAL A 515 9.95 7.09 -24.48
N LEU A 516 9.25 6.88 -23.37
CA LEU A 516 9.82 6.86 -22.02
C LEU A 516 9.79 5.45 -21.47
N GLN A 517 10.96 4.93 -21.09
CA GLN A 517 11.08 3.63 -20.46
C GLN A 517 10.49 3.64 -19.03
N PRO A 518 10.16 2.48 -18.43
CA PRO A 518 9.63 2.41 -17.07
C PRO A 518 10.49 3.18 -16.06
N GLY A 519 9.86 4.05 -15.27
CA GLY A 519 10.55 4.90 -14.29
C GLY A 519 11.42 6.02 -14.86
N GLU A 520 11.69 6.07 -16.17
CA GLU A 520 12.76 6.88 -16.76
C GLU A 520 12.56 8.39 -16.57
N ASN A 521 13.64 9.09 -16.22
CA ASN A 521 13.73 10.54 -16.14
C ASN A 521 14.49 11.09 -17.34
N LYS A 522 13.79 11.66 -18.31
CA LYS A 522 14.36 12.16 -19.57
C LYS A 522 14.31 13.69 -19.64
N ILE A 523 15.43 14.30 -20.04
CA ILE A 523 15.57 15.76 -20.10
C ILE A 523 15.32 16.26 -21.52
N PHE A 524 14.65 17.41 -21.61
CA PHE A 524 14.34 18.12 -22.83
C PHE A 524 14.77 19.58 -22.71
N SER A 525 15.41 20.10 -23.74
CA SER A 525 15.83 21.50 -23.84
C SER A 525 15.72 22.01 -25.27
N SER A 526 15.92 23.30 -25.46
CA SER A 526 15.85 23.90 -26.79
C SER A 526 16.87 23.27 -27.74
N PHE A 527 16.39 22.83 -28.90
CA PHE A 527 17.27 22.35 -29.96
C PHE A 527 18.19 23.48 -30.42
N VAL A 528 19.47 23.18 -30.65
CA VAL A 528 20.46 24.12 -31.19
C VAL A 528 21.15 23.43 -32.36
N LYS A 529 21.24 24.11 -33.52
CA LYS A 529 21.91 23.54 -34.69
C LYS A 529 23.41 23.39 -34.44
N GLU A 530 23.98 22.30 -34.94
CA GLU A 530 25.41 22.02 -34.79
C GLU A 530 26.29 23.21 -35.26
N GLY A 531 27.31 23.55 -34.47
CA GLY A 531 28.21 24.68 -34.74
C GLY A 531 27.68 26.05 -34.32
N GLN A 532 26.39 26.17 -33.93
CA GLN A 532 25.90 27.40 -33.34
C GLN A 532 26.42 27.59 -31.91
N ASN A 533 26.92 28.79 -31.66
CA ASN A 533 27.23 29.26 -30.31
C ASN A 533 26.93 30.74 -30.23
N TRP A 534 26.79 31.27 -29.01
CA TRP A 534 26.52 32.70 -28.81
C TRP A 534 27.53 33.60 -29.57
N GLY A 535 28.77 33.15 -29.87
CA GLY A 535 29.86 33.93 -30.42
C GLY A 535 29.75 34.05 -31.94
N SER A 536 28.98 33.15 -32.55
CA SER A 536 28.57 33.18 -33.95
C SER A 536 27.33 34.07 -34.20
N VAL A 537 26.62 34.50 -33.15
CA VAL A 537 25.39 35.30 -33.26
C VAL A 537 25.73 36.80 -33.33
N MET A 538 25.90 37.32 -34.54
CA MET A 538 26.23 38.73 -34.75
C MET A 538 24.99 39.62 -34.93
N ASP A 539 23.94 39.12 -35.58
CA ASP A 539 22.65 39.79 -35.73
C ASP A 539 21.53 38.71 -35.59
N ASP A 540 20.57 38.93 -34.67
CA ASP A 540 19.28 38.19 -34.50
C ASP A 540 19.30 36.74 -33.90
N PHE A 541 18.38 36.20 -33.08
CA PHE A 541 17.38 36.67 -32.08
C PHE A 541 17.22 35.69 -30.87
N SER A 542 17.92 34.55 -30.85
CA SER A 542 18.01 33.51 -29.79
C SER A 542 18.92 32.40 -30.32
N ILE A 543 19.39 31.46 -29.48
CA ILE A 543 20.02 30.21 -29.98
C ILE A 543 19.01 29.09 -29.82
N VAL A 544 18.12 29.01 -30.80
CA VAL A 544 17.10 27.98 -30.90
C VAL A 544 16.96 27.61 -32.37
N GLY A 545 17.04 26.31 -32.68
CA GLY A 545 17.01 25.78 -34.04
C GLY A 545 15.61 25.53 -34.61
N SER A 546 14.56 26.17 -34.08
CA SER A 546 13.16 25.87 -34.45
C SER A 546 12.77 26.38 -35.84
N ASP A 547 11.94 25.59 -36.53
CA ASP A 547 11.39 25.88 -37.87
C ASP A 547 10.32 26.99 -37.86
N THR A 548 9.74 27.34 -36.70
CA THR A 548 8.69 28.36 -36.56
C THR A 548 9.23 29.79 -36.42
N VAL A 549 10.54 29.95 -36.23
CA VAL A 549 11.20 31.27 -36.09
C VAL A 549 11.42 31.88 -37.47
N GLY A 550 10.33 32.16 -38.20
CA GLY A 550 10.36 32.89 -39.46
C GLY A 550 10.80 34.34 -39.24
N ALA A 551 11.71 34.82 -40.08
CA ALA A 551 12.32 36.17 -40.01
C ALA A 551 11.35 37.36 -40.24
N GLY A 552 10.04 37.19 -40.07
CA GLY A 552 9.01 38.14 -40.51
C GLY A 552 8.09 38.73 -39.45
N ASN A 553 8.00 38.20 -38.22
CA ASN A 553 7.07 38.74 -37.21
C ASN A 553 7.62 38.62 -35.78
N GLN A 554 8.36 39.65 -35.37
CA GLN A 554 9.09 39.74 -34.08
C GLN A 554 8.21 39.69 -32.82
N ARG A 555 6.87 39.67 -32.94
CA ARG A 555 5.91 39.58 -31.82
C ARG A 555 5.63 38.14 -31.34
N SER A 556 6.07 37.11 -32.08
CA SER A 556 5.69 35.70 -31.90
C SER A 556 6.80 34.80 -31.31
N LEU A 557 7.95 35.37 -30.92
CA LEU A 557 9.23 34.63 -30.83
C LEU A 557 9.36 33.61 -29.67
N ILE A 558 8.50 33.64 -28.66
CA ILE A 558 8.55 32.69 -27.52
C ILE A 558 7.20 32.00 -27.32
N LYS A 559 6.48 31.80 -28.42
CA LYS A 559 5.31 30.92 -28.47
C LYS A 559 5.64 29.73 -29.33
N ASP A 560 5.25 28.55 -28.85
CA ASP A 560 5.29 27.27 -29.54
C ASP A 560 6.70 26.80 -29.91
N VAL A 561 7.66 27.06 -29.01
CA VAL A 561 9.06 26.72 -29.24
C VAL A 561 9.31 25.25 -28.93
N ASP A 562 9.90 24.53 -29.89
CA ASP A 562 10.16 23.11 -29.74
C ASP A 562 11.37 22.79 -28.84
N LEU A 563 11.20 21.83 -27.93
CA LEU A 563 12.22 21.23 -27.08
C LEU A 563 12.44 19.77 -27.53
N VAL A 564 13.70 19.33 -27.59
CA VAL A 564 14.11 17.98 -28.00
C VAL A 564 14.91 17.29 -26.89
N GLU A 565 15.10 15.98 -27.01
CA GLU A 565 15.81 15.16 -26.02
C GLU A 565 17.26 15.63 -25.81
N GLY A 566 17.66 15.73 -24.54
CA GLY A 566 18.98 16.14 -24.07
C GLY A 566 19.06 17.60 -23.61
N TRP A 567 20.16 17.95 -22.94
CA TRP A 567 20.45 19.35 -22.57
C TRP A 567 21.57 19.95 -23.41
N ASN A 568 21.23 20.95 -24.22
CA ASN A 568 22.24 21.76 -24.91
C ASN A 568 22.56 23.02 -24.11
N THR A 569 23.71 23.02 -23.43
CA THR A 569 24.14 24.14 -22.58
C THR A 569 24.36 25.45 -23.34
N VAL A 570 24.40 25.44 -24.67
CA VAL A 570 24.54 26.63 -25.52
C VAL A 570 23.18 27.26 -25.82
N GLY A 571 22.06 26.55 -25.61
CA GLY A 571 20.72 27.01 -25.96
C GLY A 571 20.23 28.19 -25.12
N GLY A 572 19.18 28.87 -25.59
CA GLY A 572 18.45 29.85 -24.79
C GLY A 572 17.93 31.05 -25.57
N PHE A 573 17.03 31.77 -24.92
CA PHE A 573 16.36 32.95 -25.42
C PHE A 573 17.03 34.20 -24.86
N ARG A 574 17.27 35.20 -25.72
CA ARG A 574 17.84 36.48 -25.30
C ARG A 574 16.72 37.49 -25.02
N PHE A 575 16.92 38.34 -24.02
CA PHE A 575 16.14 39.57 -23.88
C PHE A 575 16.94 40.78 -24.33
N ASP A 576 16.45 41.47 -25.35
CA ASP A 576 17.23 42.39 -26.19
C ASP A 576 17.45 43.79 -25.56
N HIS A 577 16.83 44.12 -24.43
CA HIS A 577 16.78 45.52 -23.96
C HIS A 577 17.04 45.71 -22.45
N LEU A 578 18.31 45.56 -22.03
CA LEU A 578 18.76 46.03 -20.71
C LEU A 578 18.86 47.58 -20.61
N SER A 579 18.48 48.31 -21.66
CA SER A 579 18.38 49.79 -21.66
C SER A 579 17.22 50.27 -22.53
N ARG A 580 16.23 50.89 -21.89
CA ARG A 580 15.09 51.59 -22.51
C ARG A 580 15.37 53.10 -22.44
N ASN A 581 15.37 53.78 -23.58
CA ASN A 581 15.54 55.24 -23.77
C ASN A 581 16.62 55.89 -22.86
N HIS A 582 17.75 56.31 -23.43
CA HIS A 582 18.88 56.88 -22.69
C HIS A 582 18.50 58.01 -21.70
N GLU A 583 17.47 58.79 -22.02
CA GLU A 583 16.90 59.86 -21.18
C GLU A 583 16.39 59.37 -19.80
N ASN A 584 16.06 58.09 -19.67
CA ASN A 584 15.44 57.52 -18.47
C ASN A 584 16.43 56.85 -17.52
N ARG A 585 17.69 56.60 -17.94
CA ARG A 585 18.72 55.99 -17.10
C ARG A 585 19.28 57.01 -16.11
N ASN A 586 19.73 56.54 -14.94
CA ASN A 586 20.43 57.38 -13.96
C ASN A 586 21.62 58.06 -14.65
N PRO A 587 21.67 59.41 -14.71
CA PRO A 587 22.76 60.10 -15.37
C PRO A 587 24.13 59.70 -14.82
N LEU A 588 24.23 59.35 -13.53
CA LEU A 588 25.49 58.90 -12.93
C LEU A 588 25.96 57.54 -13.46
N SER A 589 25.03 56.66 -13.87
CA SER A 589 25.36 55.34 -14.44
C SER A 589 25.89 55.40 -15.88
N LEU A 590 25.72 56.54 -16.55
CA LEU A 590 26.12 56.76 -17.93
C LEU A 590 27.62 57.10 -18.03
N TYR A 591 28.30 56.49 -18.99
CA TYR A 591 29.66 56.88 -19.36
C TYR A 591 29.71 58.33 -19.84
N PRO A 592 30.88 58.99 -19.75
CA PRO A 592 31.05 60.33 -20.29
C PRO A 592 30.69 60.45 -21.78
N PHE A 593 30.79 59.36 -22.57
CA PHE A 593 30.37 59.37 -23.97
C PHE A 593 28.85 59.22 -24.15
N GLU A 594 28.17 58.53 -23.24
CA GLU A 594 26.70 58.40 -23.20
C GLU A 594 26.09 59.77 -22.82
N LYS A 595 26.68 60.50 -21.86
CA LYS A 595 26.21 61.82 -21.39
C LYS A 595 26.26 62.97 -22.41
N LYS A 596 27.10 62.86 -23.44
CA LYS A 596 27.47 63.99 -24.32
C LYS A 596 26.44 64.35 -25.39
N ASP A 597 25.36 63.58 -25.54
CA ASP A 597 24.29 63.84 -26.51
C ASP A 597 22.91 63.48 -25.92
N PRO A 598 22.08 64.45 -25.49
CA PRO A 598 20.68 64.22 -25.21
C PRO A 598 19.92 64.08 -26.54
N VAL A 599 19.96 62.88 -27.12
CA VAL A 599 19.27 62.59 -28.39
C VAL A 599 17.76 62.58 -28.19
N ARG A 600 17.04 63.15 -29.18
CA ARG A 600 15.57 63.22 -29.29
C ARG A 600 14.85 61.99 -28.72
N SER A 601 13.91 62.24 -27.80
CA SER A 601 12.74 61.42 -27.45
C SER A 601 12.43 60.34 -28.50
N GLY A 602 12.77 59.08 -28.16
CA GLY A 602 12.47 57.91 -28.99
C GLY A 602 13.65 57.14 -29.58
N SER A 603 14.90 57.49 -29.28
CA SER A 603 16.07 56.74 -29.75
C SER A 603 16.47 55.61 -28.78
N TYR A 604 16.37 54.36 -29.23
CA TYR A 604 16.72 53.15 -28.46
C TYR A 604 18.24 52.95 -28.45
N HIS A 605 18.89 52.93 -27.27
CA HIS A 605 20.31 52.61 -27.13
C HIS A 605 20.52 51.49 -26.10
N SER A 606 21.37 50.50 -26.42
CA SER A 606 21.77 49.40 -25.55
C SER A 606 22.81 49.84 -24.49
N VAL A 607 22.86 49.15 -23.34
CA VAL A 607 23.93 49.33 -22.34
C VAL A 607 25.28 48.98 -22.97
N ALA A 608 26.24 49.89 -22.91
CA ALA A 608 27.62 49.66 -23.36
C ALA A 608 28.55 49.61 -22.15
N LEU A 609 29.36 48.55 -22.00
CA LEU A 609 30.33 48.36 -20.92
C LEU A 609 31.75 48.29 -21.50
N ARG A 610 32.77 48.90 -20.90
CA ARG A 610 34.17 48.61 -21.30
C ARG A 610 34.57 47.25 -20.71
N PRO A 611 35.60 46.58 -21.24
CA PRO A 611 35.94 45.22 -20.80
C PRO A 611 36.34 45.16 -19.32
N GLN A 612 36.94 46.25 -18.80
CA GLN A 612 37.33 46.37 -17.39
C GLN A 612 36.16 46.72 -16.43
N ASP A 613 34.99 47.06 -16.95
CA ASP A 613 33.83 47.40 -16.13
C ASP A 613 33.09 46.12 -15.71
N SER A 614 32.13 46.23 -14.80
CA SER A 614 31.29 45.11 -14.38
C SER A 614 29.81 45.40 -14.59
N ILE A 615 29.03 44.37 -14.92
CA ILE A 615 27.58 44.40 -14.79
C ILE A 615 27.19 43.88 -13.42
N ILE A 616 26.25 44.54 -12.76
CA ILE A 616 25.65 44.12 -11.50
C ILE A 616 24.23 43.66 -11.83
N VAL A 617 23.88 42.44 -11.44
CA VAL A 617 22.56 41.86 -11.61
C VAL A 617 21.97 41.60 -10.24
N LYS A 618 20.73 42.04 -10.04
CA LYS A 618 19.98 41.89 -8.81
C LYS A 618 18.65 41.24 -9.16
N ALA A 619 18.42 40.03 -8.68
CA ALA A 619 17.22 39.27 -8.98
C ALA A 619 16.49 38.90 -7.69
N LYS A 620 15.16 38.97 -7.74
CA LYS A 620 14.29 38.54 -6.66
C LYS A 620 12.94 38.13 -7.20
N LEU A 621 12.21 37.37 -6.41
CA LEU A 621 10.79 37.14 -6.61
C LEU A 621 9.99 38.43 -6.43
N SER A 622 9.02 38.64 -7.30
CA SER A 622 8.14 39.81 -7.32
C SER A 622 6.87 39.51 -8.09
N ASN A 623 5.79 40.22 -7.77
CA ASN A 623 4.58 40.22 -8.57
C ASN A 623 4.83 40.93 -9.91
N ASN A 624 4.09 40.53 -10.94
CA ASN A 624 4.02 41.29 -12.19
C ASN A 624 3.31 42.64 -11.95
N ASP A 625 3.72 43.66 -12.71
CA ASP A 625 3.52 45.07 -12.40
C ASP A 625 2.03 45.47 -12.26
N ALA A 626 1.68 46.16 -11.17
CA ALA A 626 0.31 46.51 -10.75
C ALA A 626 -0.29 47.75 -11.46
N ASN A 627 0.30 48.20 -12.56
CA ASN A 627 -0.06 49.44 -13.27
C ASN A 627 -0.94 49.22 -14.51
N SER A 628 -1.60 48.07 -14.60
CA SER A 628 -2.60 47.82 -15.63
C SER A 628 -4.01 48.12 -15.12
N ASP A 629 -4.80 48.81 -15.94
CA ASP A 629 -6.20 49.12 -15.69
C ASP A 629 -7.14 47.92 -15.96
N SER A 630 -6.62 46.75 -16.35
CA SER A 630 -7.42 45.54 -16.65
C SER A 630 -7.60 44.65 -15.41
N GLU A 631 -8.81 44.10 -15.19
CA GLU A 631 -9.08 43.16 -14.09
C GLU A 631 -8.22 41.88 -14.16
N ASP A 632 -7.81 41.44 -15.36
CA ASP A 632 -6.95 40.26 -15.56
C ASP A 632 -5.47 40.50 -15.22
N ASP A 633 -5.00 41.74 -15.34
CA ASP A 633 -3.65 42.12 -14.93
C ASP A 633 -3.55 42.45 -13.43
N GLN A 634 -4.69 42.60 -12.73
CA GLN A 634 -4.71 42.68 -11.27
C GLN A 634 -4.51 41.31 -10.58
N ARG A 635 -4.64 40.19 -11.32
CA ARG A 635 -4.22 38.87 -10.82
C ARG A 635 -2.69 38.80 -10.78
N GLN A 636 -2.12 38.90 -9.58
CA GLN A 636 -0.67 38.94 -9.30
C GLN A 636 -0.01 37.54 -9.21
N ASP A 637 -0.78 36.51 -9.53
CA ASP A 637 -0.43 35.11 -9.35
C ASP A 637 0.36 34.60 -10.57
N PHE A 638 1.44 33.84 -10.31
CA PHE A 638 2.13 33.09 -11.36
C PHE A 638 1.26 31.92 -11.80
N THR A 639 1.10 31.69 -13.11
CA THR A 639 0.32 30.56 -13.63
C THR A 639 1.14 29.77 -14.63
N MET A 640 1.33 28.49 -14.37
CA MET A 640 1.81 27.54 -15.38
C MET A 640 0.63 26.70 -15.88
N LEU A 641 0.55 26.50 -17.20
CA LEU A 641 -0.37 25.60 -17.87
C LEU A 641 0.42 24.49 -18.54
N VAL A 642 0.10 23.24 -18.25
CA VAL A 642 0.70 22.07 -18.92
C VAL A 642 -0.40 21.39 -19.69
N GLU A 643 -0.20 21.21 -20.99
CA GLU A 643 -1.22 20.68 -21.91
C GLU A 643 -0.62 19.54 -22.76
N MET A 644 -1.37 18.45 -22.95
CA MET A 644 -0.99 17.40 -23.88
C MET A 644 -1.88 17.48 -25.13
N ASP A 645 -1.26 17.48 -26.33
CA ASP A 645 -1.93 17.71 -27.61
C ASP A 645 -1.58 16.60 -28.62
N ARG A 646 -2.55 16.27 -29.48
CA ARG A 646 -2.43 15.34 -30.61
C ARG A 646 -2.23 16.14 -31.89
N ILE A 647 -1.04 16.74 -32.05
CA ILE A 647 -0.57 17.48 -33.23
C ILE A 647 -1.60 18.50 -33.76
N GLY A 648 -1.67 19.69 -33.15
CA GLY A 648 -2.57 20.73 -33.65
C GLY A 648 -2.30 22.17 -33.24
N GLY A 649 -1.39 22.46 -32.31
CA GLY A 649 -1.20 23.84 -31.82
C GLY A 649 -2.38 24.28 -30.94
N ILE A 650 -2.18 25.38 -30.20
CA ILE A 650 -2.95 25.75 -28.98
C ILE A 650 -4.48 25.86 -29.16
N GLU A 651 -5.03 25.86 -30.38
CA GLU A 651 -6.43 26.21 -30.65
C GLU A 651 -7.37 25.13 -31.23
N SER A 652 -7.01 23.84 -31.40
CA SER A 652 -8.01 22.89 -31.96
C SER A 652 -8.43 21.66 -31.15
N ASP A 653 -7.60 20.96 -30.37
CA ASP A 653 -8.08 19.78 -29.61
C ASP A 653 -7.25 19.54 -28.32
N LYS A 654 -7.48 20.37 -27.29
CA LYS A 654 -6.84 20.17 -25.97
C LYS A 654 -7.39 18.92 -25.29
N ILE A 655 -6.50 18.07 -24.80
CA ILE A 655 -6.87 16.75 -24.28
C ILE A 655 -6.79 16.69 -22.73
N LEU A 656 -5.75 17.27 -22.11
CA LEU A 656 -5.56 17.31 -20.64
C LEU A 656 -4.82 18.60 -20.22
N GLY A 657 -5.20 19.21 -19.08
CA GLY A 657 -4.63 20.50 -18.62
C GLY A 657 -4.36 20.56 -17.11
N SER A 658 -3.21 21.08 -16.69
CA SER A 658 -2.86 21.35 -15.28
C SER A 658 -2.52 22.82 -15.06
N SER A 659 -2.98 23.41 -13.96
CA SER A 659 -2.73 24.80 -13.56
C SER A 659 -1.99 24.88 -12.22
N PHE A 660 -1.01 25.75 -12.13
CA PHE A 660 -0.22 25.94 -10.92
C PHE A 660 -0.22 27.40 -10.53
N THR A 661 -0.71 27.72 -9.32
CA THR A 661 -0.76 29.08 -8.80
C THR A 661 0.13 29.22 -7.57
N VAL A 662 0.98 30.26 -7.54
CA VAL A 662 1.87 30.56 -6.41
C VAL A 662 1.62 31.96 -5.87
N ARG A 663 1.27 32.07 -4.58
CA ARG A 663 0.91 33.34 -3.93
C ARG A 663 1.98 33.79 -2.93
N GLU A 664 2.37 32.93 -2.00
CA GLU A 664 3.36 33.20 -0.94
C GLU A 664 4.81 33.08 -1.46
N LYS A 665 5.25 34.07 -2.24
CA LYS A 665 6.57 34.06 -2.93
C LYS A 665 7.76 34.00 -1.98
N GLU A 666 7.62 34.48 -0.76
CA GLU A 666 8.67 34.45 0.27
C GLU A 666 9.03 33.01 0.68
N LEU A 667 8.10 32.06 0.56
CA LEU A 667 8.33 30.64 0.91
C LEU A 667 9.10 29.86 -0.17
N LEU A 668 9.39 30.47 -1.32
CA LEU A 668 10.12 29.82 -2.41
C LEU A 668 11.64 29.97 -2.29
N TYR A 669 12.11 30.65 -1.24
CA TYR A 669 13.54 30.72 -0.92
C TYR A 669 13.92 29.64 0.10
N GLU A 670 15.20 29.30 0.16
CA GLU A 670 15.73 28.50 1.27
C GLU A 670 15.60 29.25 2.60
N GLU A 671 15.44 28.51 3.70
CA GLU A 671 15.42 29.07 5.05
C GLU A 671 16.74 29.84 5.28
N ASP A 672 16.65 31.05 5.82
CA ASP A 672 17.75 32.00 6.02
C ASP A 672 18.49 32.49 4.76
N ALA A 673 18.06 32.13 3.56
CA ALA A 673 18.66 32.64 2.33
C ALA A 673 18.30 34.10 2.06
N ASP A 674 19.23 34.83 1.43
CA ASP A 674 18.96 36.19 0.98
C ASP A 674 17.84 36.17 -0.08
N THR A 675 16.76 36.90 0.19
CA THR A 675 15.65 37.12 -0.76
C THR A 675 16.04 37.98 -1.97
N LEU A 676 17.33 38.33 -2.07
CA LEU A 676 17.93 39.12 -3.13
C LEU A 676 19.22 38.46 -3.61
N ILE A 677 19.20 37.94 -4.83
CA ILE A 677 20.39 37.42 -5.49
C ILE A 677 21.10 38.59 -6.15
N GLU A 678 22.27 38.99 -5.62
CA GLU A 678 23.09 40.07 -6.18
C GLU A 678 24.44 39.54 -6.68
N ARG A 679 24.69 39.70 -7.98
CA ARG A 679 25.92 39.23 -8.63
C ARG A 679 26.59 40.30 -9.46
N LYS A 680 27.91 40.39 -9.30
CA LYS A 680 28.77 41.30 -10.04
C LYS A 680 29.67 40.52 -10.98
N PHE A 681 29.52 40.75 -12.28
CA PHE A 681 30.30 40.08 -13.30
C PHE A 681 31.19 41.08 -14.04
N PRO A 682 32.51 40.87 -14.08
CA PRO A 682 33.37 41.61 -15.01
C PRO A 682 32.86 41.43 -16.45
N ALA A 683 32.71 42.51 -17.19
CA ALA A 683 32.13 42.46 -18.53
C ALA A 683 32.98 41.57 -19.47
N VAL A 684 34.31 41.60 -19.33
CA VAL A 684 35.21 40.76 -20.12
C VAL A 684 35.07 39.26 -19.82
N THR A 685 34.68 38.86 -18.60
CA THR A 685 34.53 37.42 -18.27
C THR A 685 33.22 36.85 -18.80
N LEU A 686 32.25 37.70 -19.12
CA LEU A 686 31.03 37.33 -19.83
C LEU A 686 31.21 37.45 -21.35
N LEU A 687 32.36 37.92 -21.83
CA LEU A 687 32.59 38.13 -23.25
C LEU A 687 32.83 36.79 -23.90
N GLN A 688 31.92 36.44 -24.79
CA GLN A 688 32.05 35.19 -25.45
C GLN A 688 33.10 35.21 -26.56
N GLN A 689 33.94 34.18 -26.55
CA GLN A 689 35.03 33.98 -27.49
C GLN A 689 35.10 32.50 -27.88
N ALA A 690 35.83 32.18 -28.95
CA ALA A 690 36.04 30.80 -29.37
C ALA A 690 36.80 29.94 -28.32
N SER A 691 37.47 30.59 -27.35
CA SER A 691 38.23 29.97 -26.26
C SER A 691 37.53 30.06 -24.90
N ASP A 692 36.23 30.37 -24.88
CA ASP A 692 35.46 30.48 -23.64
C ASP A 692 35.40 29.13 -22.92
N THR A 693 35.70 29.13 -21.61
CA THR A 693 35.76 27.93 -20.78
C THR A 693 34.44 27.61 -20.08
N THR A 694 33.44 28.49 -20.19
CA THR A 694 32.10 28.25 -19.64
C THR A 694 31.32 27.26 -20.52
N ARG A 695 30.57 26.34 -19.91
CA ARG A 695 29.76 25.35 -20.65
C ARG A 695 28.66 26.09 -21.42
N GLY A 696 28.88 26.28 -22.72
CA GLY A 696 27.95 26.96 -23.62
C GLY A 696 28.17 28.46 -23.84
N GLY A 697 29.21 29.09 -23.28
CA GLY A 697 29.51 30.50 -23.49
C GLY A 697 28.56 31.48 -22.78
N LYS A 698 27.92 31.03 -21.70
CA LYS A 698 27.04 31.84 -20.84
C LYS A 698 27.29 31.56 -19.37
N THR A 699 27.03 32.55 -18.52
CA THR A 699 27.28 32.45 -17.07
C THR A 699 25.96 32.47 -16.30
N PRO A 700 25.48 31.32 -15.79
CA PRO A 700 24.28 31.25 -14.96
C PRO A 700 24.48 31.95 -13.62
N PHE A 701 23.40 32.49 -13.06
CA PHE A 701 23.44 33.17 -11.76
C PHE A 701 22.23 32.90 -10.87
N ALA A 702 21.11 32.50 -11.44
CA ALA A 702 19.91 32.12 -10.69
C ALA A 702 19.11 31.07 -11.46
N VAL A 703 18.35 30.25 -10.73
CA VAL A 703 17.45 29.26 -11.30
C VAL A 703 16.10 29.34 -10.59
N PHE A 704 15.03 29.33 -11.38
CA PHE A 704 13.67 29.13 -10.87
C PHE A 704 13.23 27.71 -11.22
N THR A 705 12.88 26.92 -10.22
CA THR A 705 12.60 25.49 -10.37
C THR A 705 11.20 25.19 -9.87
N MET A 706 10.40 24.51 -10.69
CA MET A 706 9.28 23.71 -10.22
C MET A 706 9.72 22.25 -10.19
N THR A 707 9.44 21.55 -9.09
CA THR A 707 9.77 20.13 -8.95
C THR A 707 8.59 19.37 -8.35
N ALA A 708 8.31 18.18 -8.87
CA ALA A 708 7.54 17.21 -8.12
C ALA A 708 8.30 16.87 -6.83
N LYS A 709 7.59 16.55 -5.76
CA LYS A 709 8.25 16.32 -4.46
C LYS A 709 8.98 14.99 -4.40
N SER A 710 10.29 15.05 -4.16
CA SER A 710 11.19 13.93 -3.86
C SER A 710 11.37 13.74 -2.35
N SER A 711 12.06 12.68 -1.91
CA SER A 711 12.35 12.48 -0.48
C SER A 711 13.48 13.39 0.05
N ARG A 712 14.41 13.87 -0.79
CA ARG A 712 15.46 14.84 -0.41
C ARG A 712 15.44 16.11 -1.26
N ASN A 713 16.18 17.12 -0.81
CA ASN A 713 16.39 18.42 -1.46
C ASN A 713 15.14 19.31 -1.60
N LEU A 714 14.08 19.03 -0.83
CA LEU A 714 12.88 19.87 -0.72
C LEU A 714 13.17 21.15 0.09
N LEU A 715 12.55 22.27 -0.27
CA LEU A 715 12.50 23.48 0.57
C LEU A 715 11.53 23.30 1.75
N SER A 716 10.40 22.65 1.49
CA SER A 716 9.31 22.37 2.42
C SER A 716 9.16 20.86 2.59
N PRO A 717 9.88 20.26 3.56
CA PRO A 717 9.84 18.83 3.81
C PRO A 717 8.41 18.31 4.05
N THR A 718 8.08 17.21 3.39
CA THR A 718 6.80 16.50 3.53
C THR A 718 6.99 15.04 3.12
N LYS A 719 6.01 14.20 3.42
CA LYS A 719 5.98 12.80 2.94
C LYS A 719 5.46 12.76 1.51
N GLY A 720 6.27 13.24 0.56
CA GLY A 720 5.87 13.44 -0.84
C GLY A 720 5.41 12.17 -1.55
N TRP A 721 5.85 11.00 -1.07
CA TRP A 721 5.46 9.69 -1.58
C TRP A 721 4.17 9.13 -0.96
N LEU A 722 3.66 9.71 0.14
CA LEU A 722 2.35 9.37 0.74
C LEU A 722 1.29 10.45 0.49
N PHE A 723 1.64 11.70 0.80
CA PHE A 723 0.72 12.85 0.81
C PHE A 723 0.95 13.83 -0.35
N GLY A 724 1.66 13.38 -1.39
CA GLY A 724 1.79 14.09 -2.66
C GLY A 724 1.50 13.13 -3.80
N ASN A 725 0.75 13.54 -4.81
CA ASN A 725 0.49 12.74 -6.01
C ASN A 725 0.66 13.65 -7.24
N PRO A 726 1.79 13.56 -7.97
CA PRO A 726 1.99 14.34 -9.19
C PRO A 726 1.41 13.65 -10.44
N VAL A 727 0.89 12.41 -10.31
CA VAL A 727 0.38 11.58 -11.41
C VAL A 727 -1.14 11.76 -11.54
N LEU A 728 -1.61 12.98 -11.76
CA LEU A 728 -3.05 13.28 -11.78
C LEU A 728 -3.51 13.69 -13.16
N THR A 729 -4.71 13.29 -13.57
CA THR A 729 -5.29 13.61 -14.89
C THR A 729 -5.23 15.12 -15.20
N ALA A 730 -5.61 15.94 -14.23
CA ALA A 730 -5.37 17.38 -14.17
C ALA A 730 -4.85 17.72 -12.76
N TYR A 731 -4.21 18.87 -12.61
CA TYR A 731 -3.69 19.31 -11.31
C TYR A 731 -4.04 20.78 -11.12
N GLU A 732 -4.57 21.12 -9.95
CA GLU A 732 -4.81 22.49 -9.53
C GLU A 732 -4.11 22.72 -8.18
N GLN A 733 -3.12 23.60 -8.18
CA GLN A 733 -2.47 24.04 -6.93
C GLN A 733 -3.04 25.38 -6.48
N ASP A 734 -3.72 25.38 -5.32
CA ASP A 734 -4.13 26.59 -4.60
C ASP A 734 -3.73 26.50 -3.11
N GLU A 735 -2.92 27.47 -2.67
CA GLU A 735 -2.44 27.60 -1.29
C GLU A 735 -3.57 27.88 -0.27
N ASN A 736 -4.77 28.29 -0.72
CA ASN A 736 -5.95 28.40 0.14
C ASN A 736 -6.59 27.06 0.48
N GLU A 737 -6.46 26.07 -0.43
CA GLU A 737 -7.04 24.74 -0.23
C GLU A 737 -6.09 23.85 0.59
N ALA A 738 -4.78 23.90 0.30
CA ALA A 738 -3.77 23.21 1.09
C ALA A 738 -2.44 23.99 1.13
N PRO A 739 -1.73 24.01 2.27
CA PRO A 739 -0.45 24.71 2.38
C PRO A 739 0.60 24.06 1.48
N GLN A 740 1.62 24.82 1.08
CA GLN A 740 2.67 24.37 0.16
C GLN A 740 3.28 23.00 0.51
N PRO A 741 3.56 22.63 1.78
CA PRO A 741 4.08 21.30 2.13
C PRO A 741 3.13 20.14 1.78
N LEU A 742 1.84 20.37 1.57
CA LEU A 742 0.85 19.33 1.24
C LEU A 742 0.38 19.40 -0.23
N GLN A 743 1.03 20.22 -1.05
CA GLN A 743 0.92 20.20 -2.51
C GLN A 743 1.86 19.15 -3.11
N SER A 744 1.54 18.59 -4.28
CA SER A 744 2.39 17.60 -4.98
C SER A 744 3.65 18.20 -5.61
N TYR A 745 3.64 19.50 -5.85
CA TYR A 745 4.74 20.26 -6.44
C TYR A 745 5.28 21.32 -5.49
N GLU A 746 6.56 21.62 -5.64
CA GLU A 746 7.26 22.68 -4.95
C GLU A 746 7.89 23.64 -5.97
N PHE A 747 7.85 24.93 -5.66
CA PHE A 747 8.56 25.96 -6.42
C PHE A 747 9.73 26.49 -5.59
N SER A 748 10.85 26.79 -6.24
CA SER A 748 12.01 27.38 -5.60
C SER A 748 12.72 28.40 -6.49
N PHE A 749 13.33 29.41 -5.87
CA PHE A 749 14.21 30.37 -6.54
C PHE A 749 15.56 30.41 -5.82
N ARG A 750 16.61 29.91 -6.47
CA ARG A 750 17.92 29.70 -5.84
C ARG A 750 19.04 30.38 -6.63
N GLU A 751 20.06 30.82 -5.91
CA GLU A 751 21.30 31.34 -6.50
C GLU A 751 22.14 30.22 -7.10
N VAL A 752 22.68 30.45 -8.31
CA VAL A 752 23.59 29.49 -8.96
C VAL A 752 25.02 29.97 -8.77
N ASN A 753 25.76 29.25 -7.93
CA ASN A 753 27.16 29.56 -7.62
C ASN A 753 28.15 28.90 -8.60
N SER A 754 27.79 27.74 -9.14
CA SER A 754 28.59 26.97 -10.07
C SER A 754 27.68 26.28 -11.09
N ILE A 755 28.17 26.14 -12.32
CA ILE A 755 27.46 25.41 -13.39
C ILE A 755 27.52 23.88 -13.20
N ASN A 756 28.39 23.39 -12.32
CA ASN A 756 28.65 21.97 -12.10
C ASN A 756 28.09 21.44 -10.77
N SER A 757 27.28 22.22 -10.06
CA SER A 757 26.69 21.78 -8.80
C SER A 757 25.24 22.22 -8.70
N PHE A 758 24.44 21.40 -8.02
CA PHE A 758 23.13 21.77 -7.52
C PHE A 758 23.16 23.17 -6.85
N PRO A 759 22.20 24.07 -7.12
CA PRO A 759 20.87 23.85 -7.72
C PRO A 759 20.81 23.92 -9.26
N MET A 760 21.95 23.89 -9.96
CA MET A 760 21.98 23.86 -11.44
C MET A 760 21.36 22.56 -12.01
N VAL A 761 21.08 22.55 -13.33
CA VAL A 761 20.64 21.35 -14.06
C VAL A 761 21.77 20.30 -14.06
N GLU A 762 21.49 19.13 -13.48
CA GLU A 762 22.40 17.98 -13.46
C GLU A 762 21.86 16.87 -14.37
N ILE A 763 22.74 16.32 -15.20
CA ILE A 763 22.41 15.32 -16.22
C ILE A 763 23.42 14.19 -16.16
N ASP A 764 22.96 12.96 -16.41
CA ASP A 764 23.84 11.83 -16.64
C ASP A 764 24.63 12.03 -17.95
N PRO A 765 25.98 11.99 -17.93
CA PRO A 765 26.81 12.32 -19.08
C PRO A 765 26.76 11.27 -20.21
N ASN A 766 26.38 10.02 -19.92
CA ASN A 766 26.35 8.94 -20.92
C ASN A 766 24.93 8.68 -21.45
N THR A 767 23.90 8.92 -20.63
CA THR A 767 22.51 8.61 -21.00
C THR A 767 21.64 9.85 -21.26
N ASN A 768 22.13 11.07 -20.96
CA ASN A 768 21.37 12.32 -21.01
C ASN A 768 20.08 12.32 -20.15
N ARG A 769 20.03 11.45 -19.14
CA ARG A 769 18.92 11.36 -18.19
C ARG A 769 19.04 12.38 -17.07
N GLY A 770 17.90 12.74 -16.49
CA GLY A 770 17.84 13.56 -15.28
C GLY A 770 17.73 12.73 -14.02
N TYR A 771 17.73 13.39 -12.87
CA TYR A 771 17.63 12.76 -11.55
C TYR A 771 16.34 13.15 -10.84
N PHE A 772 15.58 12.16 -10.34
CA PHE A 772 14.36 12.34 -9.56
C PHE A 772 14.12 11.14 -8.62
N GLY A 773 13.09 11.23 -7.77
CA GLY A 773 12.62 10.17 -6.89
C GLY A 773 13.12 10.35 -5.46
N SER A 774 14.29 9.78 -5.17
CA SER A 774 14.96 9.91 -3.87
C SER A 774 15.58 11.28 -3.62
N GLY A 775 15.73 12.10 -4.66
CA GLY A 775 16.30 13.44 -4.58
C GLY A 775 16.24 14.17 -5.92
N GLN A 776 16.68 15.42 -5.94
CA GLN A 776 16.62 16.27 -7.14
C GLN A 776 17.97 16.41 -7.87
N SER A 777 19.06 16.00 -7.23
CA SER A 777 20.45 16.07 -7.72
C SER A 777 20.99 14.69 -8.08
N ALA A 778 22.16 14.63 -8.72
CA ALA A 778 22.92 13.42 -8.97
C ALA A 778 23.44 12.75 -7.68
N GLU A 779 23.58 13.52 -6.60
CA GLU A 779 24.02 12.99 -5.29
C GLU A 779 22.96 12.08 -4.66
N TYR A 780 21.69 12.48 -4.75
CA TYR A 780 20.59 11.81 -4.05
C TYR A 780 19.52 11.20 -4.95
N GLY A 781 19.32 11.69 -6.18
CA GLY A 781 18.28 11.22 -7.10
C GLY A 781 18.70 10.04 -7.96
N LEU A 782 17.74 9.45 -8.67
CA LEU A 782 17.93 8.32 -9.58
C LEU A 782 17.50 8.69 -11.01
N THR A 783 18.08 8.03 -12.01
CA THR A 783 17.75 8.24 -13.42
C THR A 783 16.50 7.48 -13.88
N ALA A 784 16.04 6.52 -13.07
CA ALA A 784 14.77 5.85 -13.24
C ALA A 784 14.17 5.45 -11.88
N THR A 785 12.89 5.77 -11.66
CA THR A 785 12.15 5.45 -10.44
C THR A 785 10.66 5.27 -10.76
N PRO A 786 10.10 4.04 -10.78
CA PRO A 786 8.66 3.87 -10.93
C PRO A 786 7.91 4.23 -9.63
N MET A 787 6.62 4.52 -9.76
CA MET A 787 5.70 4.82 -8.65
C MET A 787 4.45 3.92 -8.68
N PHE A 788 3.89 3.66 -9.86
CA PHE A 788 2.71 2.80 -10.03
C PHE A 788 3.00 1.61 -10.94
N VAL A 789 2.28 0.51 -10.71
CA VAL A 789 2.42 -0.73 -11.50
C VAL A 789 1.16 -0.95 -12.30
N LEU A 790 1.28 -1.26 -13.59
CA LEU A 790 0.14 -1.80 -14.33
C LEU A 790 0.12 -3.32 -14.21
N PRO A 791 -1.06 -3.94 -13.99
CA PRO A 791 -1.14 -5.39 -13.87
C PRO A 791 -0.78 -6.05 -15.19
N THR A 792 0.22 -6.93 -15.15
CA THR A 792 0.63 -7.79 -16.26
C THR A 792 0.03 -9.20 -16.15
N SER A 793 -0.63 -9.49 -15.03
CA SER A 793 -1.33 -10.74 -14.74
C SER A 793 -2.64 -10.44 -13.98
N PRO A 794 -3.62 -11.37 -14.00
CA PRO A 794 -4.84 -11.23 -13.21
C PRO A 794 -4.54 -11.10 -11.72
N MET A 795 -5.24 -10.20 -11.03
CA MET A 795 -5.10 -10.03 -9.58
C MET A 795 -5.76 -11.17 -8.80
N VAL A 796 -5.13 -11.57 -7.70
CA VAL A 796 -5.55 -12.64 -6.77
C VAL A 796 -5.67 -12.14 -5.31
N SER A 797 -5.23 -10.91 -5.03
CA SER A 797 -5.28 -10.29 -3.70
C SER A 797 -5.71 -8.83 -3.79
N LEU A 798 -6.54 -8.37 -2.85
CA LEU A 798 -6.99 -6.99 -2.77
C LEU A 798 -5.82 -6.00 -2.63
N GLY A 799 -4.74 -6.39 -1.93
CA GLY A 799 -3.60 -5.50 -1.73
C GLY A 799 -2.86 -5.16 -3.03
N GLN A 800 -3.05 -5.90 -4.13
CA GLN A 800 -2.44 -5.56 -5.43
C GLN A 800 -2.96 -4.24 -6.03
N PHE A 801 -4.13 -3.77 -5.59
CA PHE A 801 -4.66 -2.45 -5.96
C PHE A 801 -3.90 -1.30 -5.29
N GLN A 802 -3.09 -1.55 -4.27
CA GLN A 802 -2.27 -0.50 -3.65
C GLN A 802 -1.36 0.18 -4.68
N ALA A 803 -0.78 -0.58 -5.62
CA ALA A 803 0.09 -0.05 -6.66
C ALA A 803 -0.67 0.69 -7.79
N ALA A 804 -2.01 0.81 -7.67
CA ALA A 804 -2.85 1.57 -8.58
C ALA A 804 -2.97 3.03 -8.12
N ASN A 805 -3.10 3.94 -9.07
CA ASN A 805 -3.38 5.34 -8.80
C ASN A 805 -4.89 5.57 -8.54
N LEU A 806 -5.42 4.97 -7.48
CA LEU A 806 -6.86 4.98 -7.18
C LEU A 806 -7.40 6.39 -6.92
N ILE A 807 -6.56 7.32 -6.47
CA ILE A 807 -6.92 8.71 -6.15
C ILE A 807 -6.28 9.63 -7.18
N SER A 808 -6.87 9.68 -8.38
CA SER A 808 -6.51 10.66 -9.40
C SER A 808 -7.29 11.98 -9.25
N ALA A 809 -7.52 12.41 -8.00
CA ALA A 809 -8.25 13.64 -7.69
C ALA A 809 -7.46 14.89 -8.13
N VAL A 810 -8.14 15.87 -8.75
CA VAL A 810 -7.49 17.12 -9.22
C VAL A 810 -7.09 18.05 -8.07
N LYS A 811 -7.79 17.95 -6.94
CA LYS A 811 -7.64 18.81 -5.76
C LYS A 811 -7.20 17.99 -4.54
N PRO A 812 -6.56 18.61 -3.54
CA PRO A 812 -6.20 17.92 -2.30
C PRO A 812 -7.45 17.38 -1.56
N PRO A 813 -7.30 16.38 -0.66
CA PRO A 813 -6.04 15.78 -0.21
C PRO A 813 -5.44 14.84 -1.27
N PHE A 814 -4.16 15.02 -1.56
CA PHE A 814 -3.43 14.09 -2.44
C PHE A 814 -2.98 12.88 -1.63
N PHE A 815 -3.21 11.68 -2.17
CA PHE A 815 -2.90 10.44 -1.46
C PHE A 815 -2.37 9.40 -2.44
N ASN A 816 -1.22 8.80 -2.13
CA ASN A 816 -0.72 7.61 -2.82
C ASN A 816 -0.93 6.36 -1.96
N TYR A 817 -1.11 5.22 -2.63
CA TYR A 817 -1.20 3.91 -1.98
C TYR A 817 -2.30 3.81 -0.89
N PRO A 818 -3.52 4.33 -1.10
CA PRO A 818 -4.52 4.39 -0.02
C PRO A 818 -5.06 3.03 0.41
N LEU A 819 -5.24 2.09 -0.53
CA LEU A 819 -5.81 0.78 -0.19
C LEU A 819 -4.79 -0.09 0.53
N GLY A 820 -5.23 -0.72 1.62
CA GLY A 820 -4.38 -1.55 2.48
C GLY A 820 -3.56 -0.74 3.48
N ASN A 821 -3.40 0.58 3.29
CA ASN A 821 -2.70 1.43 4.24
C ASN A 821 -3.66 2.15 5.19
N SER A 822 -3.11 2.81 6.20
CA SER A 822 -3.88 3.35 7.34
C SER A 822 -3.43 4.74 7.78
N PHE A 823 -2.64 5.44 6.95
CA PHE A 823 -2.11 6.76 7.29
C PHE A 823 -3.22 7.82 7.32
N ALA A 824 -3.34 8.54 8.43
CA ALA A 824 -4.17 9.73 8.51
C ALA A 824 -3.60 10.82 7.58
N HIS A 825 -4.45 11.49 6.80
CA HIS A 825 -3.98 12.61 5.99
C HIS A 825 -3.82 13.88 6.85
N PRO A 826 -2.73 14.66 6.70
CA PRO A 826 -2.48 15.85 7.54
C PRO A 826 -3.51 16.99 7.40
N LEU A 827 -4.27 17.04 6.31
CA LEU A 827 -5.39 17.99 6.12
C LEU A 827 -6.69 17.59 6.83
N LEU A 828 -6.75 16.37 7.39
CA LEU A 828 -7.92 15.87 8.09
C LEU A 828 -7.61 15.79 9.59
N ASP A 829 -8.57 16.19 10.41
CA ASP A 829 -8.51 15.96 11.85
C ASP A 829 -8.46 14.45 12.14
N SER A 830 -7.67 14.02 13.11
CA SER A 830 -7.57 12.60 13.50
C SER A 830 -8.92 11.99 13.90
N ASN A 831 -9.86 12.80 14.41
CA ASN A 831 -11.21 12.38 14.81
C ASN A 831 -12.21 12.35 13.65
N SER A 832 -11.79 12.72 12.43
CA SER A 832 -12.66 12.76 11.27
C SER A 832 -12.14 11.90 10.12
N VAL A 833 -13.07 11.36 9.34
CA VAL A 833 -12.83 10.69 8.06
C VAL A 833 -13.29 11.58 6.89
N VAL A 834 -14.19 12.53 7.13
CA VAL A 834 -14.70 13.47 6.12
C VAL A 834 -14.75 14.88 6.71
N SER A 835 -14.20 15.85 5.99
CA SER A 835 -14.24 17.26 6.37
C SER A 835 -14.46 18.14 5.13
N GLY A 836 -15.69 18.61 4.92
CA GLY A 836 -16.06 19.29 3.69
C GLY A 836 -15.93 18.35 2.48
N THR A 837 -15.08 18.72 1.52
CA THR A 837 -14.74 17.89 0.35
C THR A 837 -13.55 16.96 0.57
N PHE A 838 -12.82 17.10 1.68
CA PHE A 838 -11.68 16.26 1.99
C PHE A 838 -12.13 14.94 2.63
N VAL A 839 -11.62 13.82 2.14
CA VAL A 839 -11.96 12.49 2.63
C VAL A 839 -10.70 11.67 2.92
N ASP A 840 -10.76 10.82 3.94
CA ASP A 840 -9.71 9.85 4.25
C ASP A 840 -9.90 8.63 3.33
N HIS A 841 -9.24 8.70 2.17
CA HIS A 841 -9.32 7.67 1.13
C HIS A 841 -8.90 6.29 1.61
N SER A 842 -7.89 6.21 2.49
CA SER A 842 -7.46 4.94 3.06
C SER A 842 -8.59 4.32 3.87
N TYR A 843 -9.21 5.10 4.76
CA TYR A 843 -10.31 4.62 5.59
C TYR A 843 -11.48 4.09 4.75
N LEU A 844 -11.97 4.89 3.80
CA LEU A 844 -13.17 4.57 3.01
C LEU A 844 -12.94 3.41 2.03
N LEU A 845 -11.79 3.34 1.36
CA LEU A 845 -11.46 2.22 0.46
C LEU A 845 -11.37 0.91 1.24
N ASN A 846 -10.66 0.91 2.37
CA ASN A 846 -10.51 -0.28 3.19
C ASN A 846 -11.87 -0.76 3.71
N GLN A 847 -12.71 0.19 4.15
CA GLN A 847 -14.06 -0.10 4.62
C GLN A 847 -14.94 -0.73 3.54
N ARG A 848 -14.82 -0.25 2.30
CA ARG A 848 -15.61 -0.75 1.17
C ARG A 848 -15.17 -2.12 0.68
N LEU A 849 -13.85 -2.37 0.63
CA LEU A 849 -13.29 -3.50 -0.10
C LEU A 849 -12.98 -4.73 0.77
N TRP A 850 -12.35 -4.58 1.94
CA TRP A 850 -11.79 -5.72 2.69
C TRP A 850 -12.81 -6.74 3.17
N ASP A 851 -13.99 -6.30 3.60
CA ASP A 851 -15.03 -7.19 4.13
C ASP A 851 -15.91 -7.78 3.03
N SER A 852 -16.28 -6.99 2.01
CA SER A 852 -17.31 -7.36 1.04
C SER A 852 -16.81 -8.07 -0.22
N PHE A 853 -15.52 -8.00 -0.51
CA PHE A 853 -14.98 -8.44 -1.80
C PHE A 853 -13.76 -9.36 -1.66
N TYR A 854 -13.52 -10.17 -2.68
CA TYR A 854 -12.31 -10.98 -2.84
C TYR A 854 -12.05 -11.26 -4.33
N PHE A 855 -10.89 -11.81 -4.66
CA PHE A 855 -10.59 -12.31 -6.00
C PHE A 855 -10.67 -13.84 -6.04
N SER A 856 -11.54 -14.39 -6.89
CA SER A 856 -11.65 -15.83 -7.11
C SER A 856 -10.45 -16.44 -7.83
N GLY A 857 -9.70 -15.64 -8.59
CA GLY A 857 -8.62 -16.11 -9.47
C GLY A 857 -9.14 -16.77 -10.76
N LEU A 858 -10.43 -16.69 -11.04
CA LEU A 858 -11.09 -17.33 -12.19
C LEU A 858 -11.25 -16.34 -13.35
N SER A 859 -10.12 -15.89 -13.90
CA SER A 859 -10.06 -14.86 -14.96
C SER A 859 -10.20 -15.44 -16.38
N LYS A 860 -10.46 -14.57 -17.37
CA LYS A 860 -10.54 -14.87 -18.83
C LYS A 860 -9.18 -15.11 -19.51
N ASN A 861 -8.18 -15.56 -18.75
CA ASN A 861 -6.79 -15.55 -19.21
C ASN A 861 -6.54 -16.46 -20.44
N GLY A 862 -5.66 -16.03 -21.35
CA GLY A 862 -5.32 -16.77 -22.58
C GLY A 862 -6.45 -16.84 -23.61
N GLY A 863 -7.41 -15.92 -23.55
CA GLY A 863 -8.61 -15.92 -24.39
C GLY A 863 -9.62 -17.01 -24.02
N SER A 864 -9.53 -17.58 -22.82
CA SER A 864 -10.49 -18.56 -22.32
C SER A 864 -11.85 -17.90 -22.04
N SER A 865 -12.94 -18.63 -22.28
CA SER A 865 -14.27 -18.23 -21.82
C SER A 865 -14.40 -18.49 -20.32
N ASN A 866 -15.17 -17.67 -19.58
CA ASN A 866 -15.47 -17.89 -18.14
C ASN A 866 -15.84 -19.34 -17.80
N LYS A 867 -16.65 -19.97 -18.66
CA LYS A 867 -17.04 -21.37 -18.51
C LYS A 867 -15.85 -22.33 -18.46
N ARG A 868 -14.85 -22.10 -19.30
CA ARG A 868 -13.63 -22.93 -19.36
C ARG A 868 -12.79 -22.76 -18.10
N SER A 869 -12.60 -21.53 -17.63
CA SER A 869 -11.88 -21.26 -16.37
C SER A 869 -12.57 -21.93 -15.18
N LEU A 870 -13.91 -21.94 -15.15
CA LEU A 870 -14.69 -22.69 -14.16
C LEU A 870 -14.50 -24.20 -14.28
N GLU A 871 -14.56 -24.77 -15.50
CA GLU A 871 -14.34 -26.20 -15.73
C GLU A 871 -12.95 -26.64 -15.25
N GLU A 872 -11.91 -25.88 -15.58
CA GLU A 872 -10.52 -26.11 -15.17
C GLU A 872 -10.36 -26.02 -13.64
N PHE A 873 -11.03 -25.08 -12.97
CA PHE A 873 -11.02 -24.98 -11.51
C PHE A 873 -11.62 -26.20 -10.82
N PHE A 874 -12.80 -26.65 -11.25
CA PHE A 874 -13.44 -27.84 -10.66
C PHE A 874 -12.73 -29.15 -11.03
N ASP A 875 -11.90 -29.17 -12.08
CA ASP A 875 -11.00 -30.29 -12.38
C ASP A 875 -9.74 -30.30 -11.52
N GLY A 876 -9.53 -29.29 -10.67
CA GLY A 876 -8.32 -29.12 -9.87
C GLY A 876 -7.12 -28.63 -10.67
N ASN A 877 -7.35 -28.12 -11.89
CA ASN A 877 -6.32 -27.57 -12.77
C ASN A 877 -6.17 -26.04 -12.63
N SER A 878 -6.91 -25.38 -11.73
CA SER A 878 -6.71 -23.95 -11.49
C SER A 878 -5.38 -23.69 -10.79
N THR A 879 -4.63 -22.73 -11.31
CA THR A 879 -3.22 -22.52 -10.96
C THR A 879 -2.94 -21.18 -10.26
N LEU A 880 -3.87 -20.21 -10.28
CA LEU A 880 -3.62 -18.87 -9.71
C LEU A 880 -3.81 -18.79 -8.19
N THR A 881 -4.79 -19.52 -7.63
CA THR A 881 -5.20 -19.43 -6.21
C THR A 881 -5.24 -20.81 -5.51
N PRO A 882 -4.08 -21.41 -5.17
CA PRO A 882 -3.98 -22.79 -4.64
C PRO A 882 -4.85 -23.10 -3.41
N ARG A 883 -5.00 -22.13 -2.50
CA ARG A 883 -5.75 -22.34 -1.25
C ARG A 883 -7.26 -22.21 -1.45
N LEU A 884 -7.72 -21.66 -2.57
CA LEU A 884 -9.15 -21.70 -2.92
C LEU A 884 -9.44 -23.04 -3.58
N GLN A 885 -10.15 -23.90 -2.87
CA GLN A 885 -10.49 -25.26 -3.33
C GLN A 885 -11.95 -25.34 -3.77
N PRO A 886 -12.28 -26.13 -4.80
CA PRO A 886 -13.65 -26.29 -5.27
C PRO A 886 -14.54 -26.92 -4.20
N TYR A 887 -15.74 -26.39 -4.07
CA TYR A 887 -16.79 -26.91 -3.20
C TYR A 887 -18.09 -27.04 -3.99
N LEU A 888 -18.64 -28.25 -4.09
CA LEU A 888 -19.86 -28.50 -4.87
C LEU A 888 -21.14 -28.40 -4.03
N GLY A 889 -21.04 -28.41 -2.69
CA GLY A 889 -22.19 -28.57 -1.82
C GLY A 889 -22.82 -29.97 -1.90
N LYS A 890 -23.64 -30.33 -0.90
CA LYS A 890 -24.23 -31.69 -0.87
C LYS A 890 -25.25 -31.89 -1.98
N GLY A 891 -25.00 -32.86 -2.86
CA GLY A 891 -25.96 -33.36 -3.85
C GLY A 891 -25.98 -32.62 -5.19
N ARG A 892 -25.03 -31.71 -5.45
CA ARG A 892 -24.88 -31.02 -6.74
C ARG A 892 -23.79 -31.67 -7.60
N SER A 893 -23.96 -31.65 -8.92
CA SER A 893 -22.92 -32.06 -9.88
C SER A 893 -22.06 -30.87 -10.31
N LYS A 894 -20.83 -31.16 -10.80
CA LYS A 894 -19.94 -30.14 -11.38
C LYS A 894 -20.62 -29.42 -12.54
N GLU A 895 -21.25 -30.17 -13.43
CA GLU A 895 -21.87 -29.67 -14.66
C GLU A 895 -23.00 -28.67 -14.37
N ASP A 896 -23.80 -28.93 -13.33
CA ASP A 896 -24.88 -28.04 -12.89
C ASP A 896 -24.33 -26.71 -12.40
N VAL A 897 -23.31 -26.75 -11.53
CA VAL A 897 -22.70 -25.55 -10.93
C VAL A 897 -22.03 -24.68 -12.00
N VAL A 898 -21.23 -25.28 -12.89
CA VAL A 898 -20.57 -24.57 -13.98
C VAL A 898 -21.59 -23.91 -14.92
N THR A 899 -22.68 -24.62 -15.25
CA THR A 899 -23.71 -24.10 -16.15
C THR A 899 -24.46 -22.91 -15.55
N GLU A 900 -24.77 -22.97 -14.25
CA GLU A 900 -25.44 -21.90 -13.53
C GLU A 900 -24.55 -20.65 -13.42
N LEU A 901 -23.29 -20.81 -12.98
CA LEU A 901 -22.34 -19.70 -12.83
C LEU A 901 -21.95 -19.07 -14.18
N ALA A 902 -21.91 -19.84 -15.26
CA ALA A 902 -21.59 -19.29 -16.58
C ALA A 902 -22.77 -18.58 -17.27
N ALA A 903 -24.00 -18.67 -16.73
CA ALA A 903 -25.20 -18.16 -17.40
C ALA A 903 -25.40 -16.65 -17.22
N ASP A 904 -25.11 -16.13 -16.02
CA ASP A 904 -25.31 -14.72 -15.66
C ASP A 904 -24.14 -14.23 -14.80
N PRO A 905 -23.32 -13.28 -15.30
CA PRO A 905 -22.22 -12.70 -14.54
C PRO A 905 -22.58 -12.06 -13.21
N ASP A 906 -23.75 -11.41 -13.10
CA ASP A 906 -24.12 -10.76 -11.84
C ASP A 906 -24.50 -11.78 -10.77
N PHE A 907 -25.22 -12.84 -11.17
CA PHE A 907 -25.43 -14.01 -10.33
C PHE A 907 -24.10 -14.68 -9.94
N ALA A 908 -23.21 -14.89 -10.92
CA ALA A 908 -21.90 -15.49 -10.70
C ALA A 908 -21.08 -14.69 -9.67
N SER A 909 -21.08 -13.36 -9.77
CA SER A 909 -20.36 -12.48 -8.84
C SER A 909 -20.80 -12.66 -7.38
N ARG A 910 -22.03 -13.13 -7.12
CA ARG A 910 -22.63 -13.31 -5.79
C ARG A 910 -22.54 -14.75 -5.28
N GLU A 911 -22.57 -15.74 -6.17
CA GLU A 911 -22.70 -17.16 -5.80
C GLU A 911 -21.40 -17.97 -5.99
N ILE A 912 -20.40 -17.47 -6.72
CA ILE A 912 -19.14 -18.18 -6.94
C ILE A 912 -18.39 -18.48 -5.64
N ALA A 913 -18.47 -17.58 -4.65
CA ALA A 913 -17.94 -17.77 -3.30
C ALA A 913 -18.54 -18.98 -2.57
N ALA A 914 -19.79 -19.37 -2.90
CA ALA A 914 -20.41 -20.55 -2.31
C ALA A 914 -19.79 -21.85 -2.83
N SER A 915 -19.10 -21.76 -3.98
CA SER A 915 -18.48 -22.88 -4.65
C SER A 915 -16.97 -22.96 -4.44
N GLN A 916 -16.44 -22.13 -3.52
CA GLN A 916 -15.03 -22.09 -3.14
C GLN A 916 -14.90 -22.14 -1.62
N MET A 917 -13.95 -22.93 -1.10
CA MET A 917 -13.55 -22.87 0.31
C MET A 917 -12.07 -22.50 0.40
N LEU A 918 -11.76 -21.58 1.28
CA LEU A 918 -10.38 -21.19 1.57
C LEU A 918 -9.75 -22.22 2.51
N MET A 919 -8.59 -22.75 2.14
CA MET A 919 -7.81 -23.66 2.97
C MET A 919 -6.87 -22.87 3.87
N GLY A 920 -7.00 -23.04 5.19
CA GLY A 920 -6.19 -22.30 6.17
C GLY A 920 -6.48 -20.80 6.21
N PRO A 921 -7.75 -20.33 6.33
CA PRO A 921 -8.00 -18.95 6.76
C PRO A 921 -7.26 -18.67 8.07
N PHE A 922 -6.72 -17.46 8.20
CA PHE A 922 -6.00 -17.03 9.39
C PHE A 922 -6.80 -15.97 10.13
N ASN A 923 -7.31 -16.30 11.32
CA ASN A 923 -8.01 -15.35 12.17
C ASN A 923 -6.98 -14.37 12.78
N ILE A 924 -7.12 -13.09 12.41
CA ILE A 924 -6.20 -12.01 12.82
C ILE A 924 -6.11 -11.84 14.34
N HIS A 925 -7.07 -12.36 15.12
CA HIS A 925 -7.03 -12.29 16.57
C HIS A 925 -6.10 -13.35 17.21
N SER A 926 -5.30 -14.06 16.41
CA SER A 926 -4.28 -14.98 16.92
C SER A 926 -3.28 -14.23 17.81
N THR A 927 -3.05 -14.77 19.01
CA THR A 927 -2.03 -14.30 19.95
C THR A 927 -0.76 -15.15 19.92
N SER A 928 -0.65 -16.08 18.97
CA SER A 928 0.56 -16.91 18.78
C SER A 928 1.54 -16.19 17.86
N VAL A 929 2.71 -15.83 18.39
CA VAL A 929 3.82 -15.26 17.62
C VAL A 929 4.28 -16.26 16.56
N LYS A 930 4.36 -17.55 16.87
CA LYS A 930 4.76 -18.60 15.92
C LYS A 930 3.78 -18.73 14.75
N ALA A 931 2.48 -18.58 15.00
CA ALA A 931 1.49 -18.63 13.93
C ALA A 931 1.61 -17.43 12.97
N TRP A 932 1.84 -16.22 13.52
CA TRP A 932 2.13 -15.02 12.73
C TRP A 932 3.47 -15.11 11.99
N LYS A 933 4.53 -15.61 12.64
CA LYS A 933 5.84 -15.88 12.02
C LYS A 933 5.67 -16.83 10.84
N ALA A 934 4.99 -17.97 11.02
CA ALA A 934 4.72 -18.92 9.95
C ALA A 934 3.97 -18.28 8.75
N LEU A 935 3.06 -17.36 9.03
CA LEU A 935 2.33 -16.61 8.02
C LEU A 935 3.23 -15.62 7.27
N LEU A 936 4.05 -14.83 7.96
CA LEU A 936 4.98 -13.89 7.33
C LEU A 936 6.05 -14.62 6.49
N LEU A 937 6.51 -15.77 6.98
CA LEU A 937 7.51 -16.58 6.30
C LEU A 937 6.94 -17.28 5.06
N SER A 938 5.62 -17.29 4.82
CA SER A 938 5.05 -17.90 3.61
C SER A 938 5.59 -17.33 2.28
N ALA A 939 6.15 -16.11 2.30
CA ALA A 939 6.82 -15.47 1.18
C ALA A 939 8.28 -15.95 0.94
N PHE A 940 8.82 -16.82 1.80
CA PHE A 940 10.22 -17.27 1.73
C PHE A 940 10.48 -18.20 0.56
N ASP A 941 11.67 -18.08 -0.01
CA ASP A 941 12.13 -18.85 -1.17
C ASP A 941 11.15 -18.75 -2.37
N VAL A 942 10.44 -17.63 -2.48
CA VAL A 942 9.60 -17.30 -3.63
C VAL A 942 10.41 -16.44 -4.58
N SER A 943 10.53 -16.90 -5.83
CA SER A 943 11.21 -16.13 -6.87
C SER A 943 10.37 -14.91 -7.29
N VAL A 944 11.04 -13.79 -7.53
CA VAL A 944 10.41 -12.53 -7.90
C VAL A 944 10.46 -12.35 -9.42
N PRO A 945 9.34 -12.04 -10.11
CA PRO A 945 9.37 -11.72 -11.52
C PRO A 945 10.03 -10.35 -11.72
N THR A 946 10.97 -10.31 -12.67
CA THR A 946 11.67 -9.08 -13.06
C THR A 946 11.09 -8.56 -14.37
N ARG A 947 11.27 -7.26 -14.63
CA ARG A 947 10.79 -6.59 -15.85
C ARG A 947 11.20 -7.28 -17.15
N ASP A 948 12.42 -7.83 -17.23
CA ASP A 948 12.94 -8.47 -18.44
C ASP A 948 12.40 -9.91 -18.63
N ALA A 949 11.27 -10.23 -18.00
CA ALA A 949 10.61 -11.53 -17.99
C ALA A 949 11.51 -12.68 -17.46
N ASN A 950 12.49 -12.36 -16.62
CA ASN A 950 13.28 -13.34 -15.88
C ASN A 950 12.77 -13.47 -14.44
N GLU A 951 13.09 -14.58 -13.78
CA GLU A 951 12.90 -14.73 -12.33
C GLU A 951 14.19 -14.35 -11.58
N HIS A 952 14.05 -13.70 -10.42
CA HIS A 952 15.11 -13.53 -9.44
C HIS A 952 14.87 -14.47 -8.26
N GLU A 953 15.83 -15.36 -8.00
CA GLU A 953 15.73 -16.34 -6.93
C GLU A 953 16.14 -15.70 -5.60
N VAL A 954 15.21 -15.63 -4.64
CA VAL A 954 15.46 -15.19 -3.28
C VAL A 954 15.67 -16.43 -2.41
N LYS A 955 16.72 -16.47 -1.59
CA LYS A 955 17.04 -17.61 -0.72
C LYS A 955 17.14 -17.18 0.73
N GLY A 956 16.46 -17.91 1.61
CA GLY A 956 16.51 -17.67 3.07
C GLY A 956 15.87 -16.35 3.50
N ALA A 957 15.05 -15.74 2.64
CA ALA A 957 14.34 -14.51 2.92
C ALA A 957 13.00 -14.47 2.16
N GLY A 958 12.06 -13.68 2.69
CA GLY A 958 10.76 -13.42 2.08
C GLY A 958 10.77 -12.11 1.31
N ALA A 959 10.30 -12.14 0.06
CA ALA A 959 10.27 -10.97 -0.81
C ALA A 959 8.93 -10.24 -0.74
N PHE A 960 8.96 -8.99 -0.28
CA PHE A 960 7.80 -8.09 -0.27
C PHE A 960 8.05 -6.96 -1.26
N THR A 961 7.21 -6.88 -2.29
CA THR A 961 7.39 -5.89 -3.34
C THR A 961 6.12 -5.18 -3.72
N ARG A 962 6.17 -3.84 -3.68
CA ARG A 962 5.13 -2.96 -4.21
C ARG A 962 5.28 -2.74 -5.71
N LEU A 963 6.51 -2.75 -6.22
CA LEU A 963 6.87 -2.45 -7.61
C LEU A 963 7.55 -3.66 -8.25
N LEU A 964 7.18 -4.03 -9.47
CA LEU A 964 7.96 -5.04 -10.20
C LEU A 964 9.42 -4.57 -10.32
N PRO A 965 10.41 -5.35 -9.85
CA PRO A 965 11.81 -4.92 -9.91
C PRO A 965 12.20 -4.62 -11.35
N SER A 966 12.59 -3.37 -11.59
CA SER A 966 12.85 -2.85 -12.93
C SER A 966 14.17 -3.34 -13.50
N TYR A 967 15.07 -3.81 -12.63
CA TYR A 967 16.39 -4.29 -12.98
C TYR A 967 16.65 -5.58 -12.21
N SER A 968 17.09 -6.63 -12.91
CA SER A 968 17.82 -7.69 -12.22
C SER A 968 18.99 -7.04 -11.49
N GLU A 969 19.32 -7.44 -10.26
CA GLU A 969 20.45 -6.92 -9.45
C GLU A 969 21.84 -7.03 -10.11
N ARG A 970 21.92 -7.24 -11.44
CA ARG A 970 23.11 -7.04 -12.25
C ARG A 970 23.63 -5.62 -12.01
N LEU A 971 24.85 -5.57 -11.50
CA LEU A 971 25.58 -4.33 -11.19
C LEU A 971 25.45 -3.27 -12.30
N GLY A 972 25.58 -3.65 -13.58
CA GLY A 972 25.49 -2.72 -14.70
C GLY A 972 24.11 -2.07 -14.91
N ASP A 973 23.04 -2.69 -14.42
CA ASP A 973 21.69 -2.16 -14.49
C ASP A 973 21.39 -1.21 -13.31
N LEU A 974 21.90 -1.53 -12.11
CA LEU A 974 21.88 -0.62 -10.95
C LEU A 974 22.77 0.60 -11.19
N GLU A 975 23.95 0.44 -11.81
CA GLU A 975 24.82 1.54 -12.25
C GLU A 975 24.09 2.47 -13.23
N ARG A 976 23.33 1.92 -14.19
CA ARG A 976 22.53 2.74 -15.11
C ARG A 976 21.44 3.54 -14.40
N ALA A 977 20.79 2.94 -13.41
CA ALA A 977 19.72 3.59 -12.64
C ALA A 977 20.23 4.65 -11.67
N ALA A 978 21.36 4.39 -11.00
CA ALA A 978 22.01 5.36 -10.13
C ALA A 978 22.68 6.50 -10.91
N GLY A 979 22.99 6.24 -12.19
CA GLY A 979 23.65 7.16 -13.11
C GLY A 979 25.08 6.73 -13.40
N SER A 980 25.56 7.03 -14.60
CA SER A 980 26.84 6.52 -15.11
C SER A 980 28.10 7.25 -14.60
N GLY A 981 27.97 8.04 -13.53
CA GLY A 981 29.09 8.68 -12.84
C GLY A 981 29.86 7.70 -11.94
N ASP A 982 30.91 8.17 -11.26
CA ASP A 982 31.61 7.43 -10.19
C ASP A 982 30.67 7.34 -8.97
N VAL A 983 29.56 6.62 -9.14
CA VAL A 983 28.53 6.44 -8.12
C VAL A 983 29.14 5.53 -7.08
N GLY A 984 29.61 6.13 -5.98
CA GLY A 984 30.07 5.36 -4.84
C GLY A 984 29.02 4.36 -4.36
N ASN A 985 29.42 3.42 -3.50
CA ASN A 985 28.56 2.35 -2.99
C ASN A 985 27.19 2.83 -2.47
N ASP A 986 27.09 4.05 -1.96
CA ASP A 986 25.86 4.63 -1.43
C ASP A 986 24.78 4.85 -2.51
N GLY A 987 25.15 5.27 -3.72
CA GLY A 987 24.18 5.45 -4.80
C GLY A 987 23.69 4.13 -5.40
N LEU A 988 24.53 3.10 -5.41
CA LEU A 988 24.15 1.74 -5.81
C LEU A 988 23.18 1.11 -4.80
N ARG A 989 23.48 1.20 -3.49
CA ARG A 989 22.58 0.77 -2.42
C ARG A 989 21.23 1.49 -2.48
N ARG A 990 21.23 2.77 -2.79
CA ARG A 990 19.99 3.54 -3.00
C ARG A 990 19.20 3.01 -4.20
N ALA A 991 19.85 2.82 -5.35
CA ALA A 991 19.18 2.27 -6.52
C ALA A 991 18.56 0.89 -6.24
N GLU A 992 19.29 0.03 -5.52
CA GLU A 992 18.81 -1.28 -5.05
C GLU A 992 17.54 -1.14 -4.18
N ARG A 993 17.53 -0.26 -3.18
CA ARG A 993 16.36 -0.03 -2.31
C ARG A 993 15.13 0.49 -3.05
N TRP A 994 15.32 1.36 -4.05
CA TRP A 994 14.23 2.03 -4.74
C TRP A 994 13.68 1.24 -5.94
N LEU A 995 14.47 0.32 -6.48
CA LEU A 995 14.12 -0.46 -7.69
C LEU A 995 14.02 -1.96 -7.43
N GLY A 996 14.41 -2.42 -6.24
CA GLY A 996 14.31 -3.80 -5.77
C GLY A 996 13.05 -4.05 -4.94
N PHE A 997 13.20 -4.91 -3.94
CA PHE A 997 12.13 -5.38 -3.06
C PHE A 997 12.65 -5.54 -1.62
N HIS A 998 11.75 -5.56 -0.65
CA HIS A 998 12.11 -5.77 0.75
C HIS A 998 12.32 -7.25 1.03
N GLN A 999 13.43 -7.57 1.69
CA GLN A 999 13.76 -8.91 2.12
C GLN A 999 13.59 -9.03 3.63
N LEU A 1000 12.65 -9.87 4.06
CA LEU A 1000 12.45 -10.20 5.46
C LEU A 1000 13.25 -11.47 5.77
N THR A 1001 14.23 -11.39 6.67
CA THR A 1001 14.93 -12.58 7.20
C THR A 1001 14.08 -13.24 8.28
N GLU A 1002 14.45 -14.45 8.70
CA GLU A 1002 13.69 -15.18 9.70
C GLU A 1002 13.59 -14.43 11.03
N GLU A 1003 14.70 -13.85 11.48
CA GLU A 1003 14.78 -13.09 12.73
C GLU A 1003 13.91 -11.84 12.67
N LYS A 1004 13.93 -11.14 11.53
CA LYS A 1004 13.09 -9.96 11.31
C LYS A 1004 11.61 -10.32 11.23
N ALA A 1005 11.27 -11.48 10.66
CA ALA A 1005 9.89 -11.96 10.63
C ALA A 1005 9.38 -12.30 12.02
N GLU A 1006 10.24 -12.85 12.89
CA GLU A 1006 9.91 -13.12 14.28
C GLU A 1006 9.66 -11.83 15.07
N LEU A 1007 10.58 -10.86 14.99
CA LEU A 1007 10.40 -9.56 15.63
C LEU A 1007 9.13 -8.84 15.13
N LEU A 1008 8.87 -8.88 13.83
CA LEU A 1008 7.65 -8.32 13.27
C LEU A 1008 6.39 -9.06 13.76
N ALA A 1009 6.43 -10.38 13.88
CA ALA A 1009 5.33 -11.18 14.41
C ALA A 1009 5.05 -10.85 15.88
N GLU A 1010 6.09 -10.69 16.71
CA GLU A 1010 5.98 -10.23 18.10
C GLU A 1010 5.29 -8.88 18.18
N GLN A 1011 5.78 -7.91 17.41
CA GLN A 1011 5.20 -6.56 17.38
C GLN A 1011 3.75 -6.56 16.87
N ILE A 1012 3.40 -7.37 15.86
CA ILE A 1012 2.00 -7.51 15.41
C ILE A 1012 1.10 -8.00 16.55
N VAL A 1013 1.51 -9.06 17.26
CA VAL A 1013 0.73 -9.62 18.38
C VAL A 1013 0.58 -8.61 19.51
N GLU A 1014 1.65 -7.89 19.86
CA GLU A 1014 1.62 -6.85 20.88
C GLU A 1014 0.68 -5.70 20.52
N GLN A 1015 0.75 -5.19 19.28
CA GLN A 1015 -0.11 -4.09 18.84
C GLN A 1015 -1.58 -4.51 18.72
N ILE A 1016 -1.85 -5.75 18.31
CA ILE A 1016 -3.22 -6.33 18.35
C ILE A 1016 -3.75 -6.34 19.78
N LYS A 1017 -2.96 -6.86 20.74
CA LYS A 1017 -3.33 -6.91 22.16
C LYS A 1017 -3.58 -5.52 22.73
N LEU A 1018 -2.70 -4.57 22.43
CA LEU A 1018 -2.82 -3.19 22.89
C LEU A 1018 -4.11 -2.55 22.39
N ARG A 1019 -4.36 -2.64 21.07
CA ARG A 1019 -5.56 -2.05 20.47
C ARG A 1019 -6.84 -2.67 21.03
N CYS A 1020 -6.91 -4.00 21.10
CA CYS A 1020 -8.11 -4.66 21.60
C CYS A 1020 -8.32 -4.47 23.11
N SER A 1021 -7.24 -4.34 23.89
CA SER A 1021 -7.33 -3.99 25.32
C SER A 1021 -7.83 -2.56 25.55
N GLU A 1022 -7.41 -1.59 24.72
CA GLU A 1022 -7.93 -0.21 24.78
C GLU A 1022 -9.41 -0.13 24.41
N ASP A 1023 -9.86 -0.95 23.46
CA ASP A 1023 -11.26 -1.02 23.01
C ASP A 1023 -12.11 -2.01 23.85
N LYS A 1024 -11.50 -2.73 24.79
CA LYS A 1024 -12.11 -3.81 25.59
C LYS A 1024 -12.88 -4.84 24.73
N GLY A 1025 -12.32 -5.20 23.59
CA GLY A 1025 -12.89 -6.17 22.67
C GLY A 1025 -12.11 -6.30 21.36
N PRO A 1026 -12.43 -7.31 20.54
CA PRO A 1026 -11.69 -7.60 19.31
C PRO A 1026 -12.06 -6.65 18.16
N PHE A 1027 -11.34 -6.72 17.04
CA PHE A 1027 -11.77 -6.10 15.78
C PHE A 1027 -13.07 -6.76 15.30
N LEU A 1028 -14.06 -5.96 14.94
CA LEU A 1028 -15.39 -6.45 14.54
C LEU A 1028 -15.58 -6.54 13.01
N SER A 1029 -14.55 -6.21 12.25
CA SER A 1029 -14.47 -6.32 10.78
C SER A 1029 -13.00 -6.28 10.33
N LEU A 1030 -12.71 -6.79 9.11
CA LEU A 1030 -11.36 -6.70 8.55
C LEU A 1030 -10.96 -5.25 8.30
N SER A 1031 -11.90 -4.42 7.85
CA SER A 1031 -11.67 -3.00 7.66
C SER A 1031 -11.26 -2.28 8.94
N GLU A 1032 -11.80 -2.64 10.10
CA GLU A 1032 -11.38 -2.07 11.39
C GLU A 1032 -9.93 -2.43 11.76
N PHE A 1033 -9.50 -3.65 11.44
CA PHE A 1033 -8.11 -4.09 11.65
C PHE A 1033 -7.12 -3.37 10.74
N VAL A 1034 -7.49 -3.21 9.47
CA VAL A 1034 -6.65 -2.53 8.48
C VAL A 1034 -6.59 -1.02 8.77
N ASN A 1035 -7.70 -0.40 9.17
CA ASN A 1035 -7.78 1.04 9.37
C ASN A 1035 -7.16 1.54 10.68
N ARG A 1036 -6.81 2.83 10.68
CA ARG A 1036 -6.52 3.58 11.89
C ARG A 1036 -7.77 3.73 12.77
N ARG A 1037 -7.55 3.97 14.06
CA ARG A 1037 -8.60 4.41 14.99
C ARG A 1037 -9.01 5.84 14.64
N VAL A 1038 -10.30 6.11 14.72
CA VAL A 1038 -10.82 7.47 14.60
C VAL A 1038 -10.97 8.03 16.01
N GLY A 1039 -10.16 9.01 16.36
CA GLY A 1039 -9.99 9.48 17.74
C GLY A 1039 -9.03 10.66 17.82
N ARG A 1040 -8.64 11.03 19.04
CA ARG A 1040 -7.80 12.21 19.25
C ARG A 1040 -6.37 11.93 18.82
N SER A 1041 -5.67 12.92 18.26
CA SER A 1041 -4.35 12.72 17.64
C SER A 1041 -3.25 12.18 18.57
N ASN A 1042 -3.46 12.27 19.88
CA ASN A 1042 -2.57 11.76 20.91
C ASN A 1042 -2.96 10.35 21.42
N GLU A 1043 -4.08 9.79 20.98
CA GLU A 1043 -4.49 8.42 21.29
C GLU A 1043 -3.80 7.43 20.34
N SER A 1044 -3.56 6.22 20.85
CA SER A 1044 -2.92 5.14 20.10
C SER A 1044 -3.67 4.84 18.81
N PHE A 1045 -2.91 4.52 17.76
CA PHE A 1045 -3.42 4.10 16.45
C PHE A 1045 -4.28 5.13 15.69
N THR A 1046 -4.26 6.42 16.06
CA THR A 1046 -5.10 7.43 15.39
C THR A 1046 -4.48 8.03 14.13
N ASN A 1047 -3.15 8.06 14.05
CA ASN A 1047 -2.42 8.55 12.87
C ASN A 1047 -2.03 7.43 11.89
N ARG A 1048 -1.96 6.19 12.37
CA ARG A 1048 -1.64 4.97 11.61
C ARG A 1048 -2.21 3.74 12.32
N GLY A 1049 -2.53 2.69 11.57
CA GLY A 1049 -3.15 1.46 12.06
C GLY A 1049 -2.17 0.48 12.73
N VAL A 1050 -2.68 -0.66 13.18
CA VAL A 1050 -1.97 -1.66 14.00
C VAL A 1050 -0.73 -2.22 13.28
N LEU A 1051 -0.89 -2.62 12.02
CA LEU A 1051 0.19 -3.21 11.24
C LEU A 1051 1.29 -2.18 10.92
N GLN A 1052 0.93 -0.94 10.56
CA GLN A 1052 1.94 0.09 10.32
C GLN A 1052 2.71 0.43 11.61
N THR A 1053 2.03 0.54 12.75
CA THR A 1053 2.71 0.73 14.04
C THR A 1053 3.67 -0.42 14.36
N ALA A 1054 3.26 -1.67 14.11
CA ALA A 1054 4.13 -2.83 14.33
C ALA A 1054 5.38 -2.81 13.43
N ILE A 1055 5.23 -2.42 12.16
CA ILE A 1055 6.35 -2.21 11.24
C ILE A 1055 7.30 -1.13 11.77
N ASP A 1056 6.77 0.01 12.21
CA ASP A 1056 7.58 1.12 12.69
C ASP A 1056 8.36 0.75 13.96
N LEU A 1057 7.75 0.00 14.89
CA LEU A 1057 8.39 -0.46 16.13
C LEU A 1057 9.43 -1.56 15.90
N ALA A 1058 9.18 -2.50 14.98
CA ALA A 1058 10.18 -3.51 14.60
C ALA A 1058 11.45 -2.87 13.99
N ASN A 1059 11.34 -1.64 13.47
CA ASN A 1059 12.46 -0.85 12.98
C ASN A 1059 13.16 0.00 14.06
N ASP A 1060 12.60 0.12 15.27
CA ASP A 1060 13.21 0.95 16.31
C ASP A 1060 14.52 0.30 16.81
N PRO A 1061 15.66 0.99 16.74
CA PRO A 1061 16.94 0.48 17.24
C PRO A 1061 16.91 0.05 18.72
N GLN A 1062 16.01 0.63 19.54
CA GLN A 1062 15.85 0.23 20.94
C GLN A 1062 15.27 -1.17 21.08
N GLU A 1063 14.25 -1.51 20.28
CA GLU A 1063 13.62 -2.83 20.26
C GLU A 1063 14.59 -3.90 19.71
N GLN A 1064 15.41 -3.53 18.72
CA GLN A 1064 16.45 -4.39 18.15
C GLN A 1064 17.61 -4.70 19.11
N SER A 1065 17.81 -3.90 20.18
CA SER A 1065 18.94 -4.01 21.10
C SER A 1065 18.81 -5.12 22.17
N SER A 1066 17.65 -5.78 22.23
CA SER A 1066 17.31 -6.83 23.21
C SER A 1066 18.10 -8.14 23.03
N GLN A 1067 18.81 -8.31 21.90
CA GLN A 1067 19.69 -9.45 21.60
C GLN A 1067 21.13 -8.93 21.37
N PRO A 1068 22.04 -9.05 22.36
CA PRO A 1068 23.39 -8.50 22.25
C PRO A 1068 24.32 -9.46 21.51
N GLY A 1069 24.58 -9.23 20.23
CA GLY A 1069 25.70 -9.88 19.55
C GLY A 1069 25.56 -9.94 18.04
N GLU A 1070 26.52 -9.30 17.35
CA GLU A 1070 26.67 -9.18 15.90
C GLU A 1070 25.84 -8.06 15.26
N GLY A 1071 26.52 -7.20 14.50
CA GLY A 1071 25.91 -6.02 13.90
C GLY A 1071 24.80 -6.44 12.94
N PHE A 1072 23.57 -6.08 13.28
CA PHE A 1072 22.44 -6.10 12.36
C PHE A 1072 22.72 -5.11 11.23
N GLU A 1073 23.33 -5.57 10.14
CA GLU A 1073 23.33 -4.81 8.90
C GLU A 1073 21.93 -4.88 8.29
N GLY A 1074 21.17 -3.79 8.39
CA GLY A 1074 19.95 -3.53 7.63
C GLY A 1074 18.71 -3.32 8.50
N GLU A 1075 18.23 -2.08 8.57
CA GLU A 1075 16.88 -1.71 8.99
C GLU A 1075 15.83 -2.52 8.16
N LEU A 1076 14.60 -2.79 8.63
CA LEU A 1076 13.55 -3.36 7.75
C LEU A 1076 13.20 -2.39 6.61
N PHE A 1077 13.51 -1.10 6.76
CA PHE A 1077 13.64 -0.14 5.67
C PHE A 1077 14.58 1.01 6.02
N SER A 1078 15.27 1.57 5.02
CA SER A 1078 16.26 2.61 5.26
C SER A 1078 15.67 4.02 5.27
N LEU A 1079 15.81 4.72 6.39
CA LEU A 1079 15.47 6.14 6.51
C LEU A 1079 16.54 7.09 5.94
N GLU A 1080 17.68 6.53 5.50
CA GLU A 1080 18.81 7.28 4.93
C GLU A 1080 18.40 8.11 3.71
N ASP A 1081 17.36 7.72 2.97
CA ASP A 1081 16.97 8.41 1.74
C ASP A 1081 16.01 9.58 1.94
N GLY A 1082 15.73 9.99 3.19
CA GLY A 1082 14.92 11.17 3.49
C GLY A 1082 15.42 11.98 4.69
N VAL A 1083 14.65 12.99 5.08
CA VAL A 1083 14.95 13.93 6.17
C VAL A 1083 13.81 13.95 7.18
N GLY A 1084 14.12 14.23 8.45
CA GLY A 1084 13.12 14.36 9.50
C GLY A 1084 12.30 15.65 9.35
N ILE A 1085 10.98 15.54 9.47
CA ILE A 1085 10.06 16.69 9.40
C ILE A 1085 9.83 17.26 10.81
N ASN A 1086 10.51 18.36 11.12
CA ASN A 1086 10.47 18.99 12.45
C ASN A 1086 9.63 20.27 12.49
N ASN A 1087 9.65 21.07 11.42
CA ASN A 1087 8.90 22.32 11.31
C ASN A 1087 7.64 22.08 10.46
N ILE A 1088 6.47 22.27 11.06
CA ILE A 1088 5.17 22.01 10.41
C ILE A 1088 4.40 23.32 10.28
N ASP A 1089 3.86 23.58 9.09
CA ASP A 1089 3.00 24.74 8.81
C ASP A 1089 1.78 24.74 9.75
N ALA A 1090 1.49 25.88 10.37
CA ALA A 1090 0.39 26.03 11.33
C ALA A 1090 -1.01 25.81 10.72
N ARG A 1091 -1.14 25.84 9.39
CA ARG A 1091 -2.39 25.54 8.65
C ARG A 1091 -2.67 24.04 8.56
N VAL A 1092 -1.71 23.17 8.88
CA VAL A 1092 -1.89 21.71 8.89
C VAL A 1092 -2.83 21.31 10.03
N THR A 1093 -3.93 20.64 9.70
CA THR A 1093 -4.98 20.27 10.67
C THR A 1093 -4.51 19.17 11.63
N ASN A 1094 -3.79 18.17 11.14
CA ASN A 1094 -3.18 17.10 11.94
C ASN A 1094 -1.65 17.08 11.75
N PRO A 1095 -0.89 17.86 12.56
CA PRO A 1095 0.57 17.88 12.48
C PRO A 1095 1.23 16.54 12.79
N GLU A 1096 0.66 15.73 13.69
CA GLU A 1096 1.26 14.44 14.08
C GLU A 1096 1.30 13.44 12.92
N ALA A 1097 0.33 13.49 12.00
CA ALA A 1097 0.36 12.68 10.78
C ALA A 1097 1.52 13.02 9.83
N LEU A 1098 1.95 14.29 9.81
CA LEU A 1098 3.05 14.76 8.96
C LEU A 1098 4.44 14.49 9.57
N ARG A 1099 4.54 14.31 10.89
CA ARG A 1099 5.82 13.97 11.55
C ARG A 1099 6.38 12.65 11.06
N GLY A 1100 7.70 12.56 11.00
CA GLY A 1100 8.43 11.37 10.55
C GLY A 1100 9.44 11.72 9.47
N ASN A 1101 9.71 10.77 8.57
CA ASN A 1101 10.69 10.91 7.51
C ASN A 1101 10.02 11.18 6.15
N THR A 1102 10.59 12.07 5.35
CA THR A 1102 10.10 12.40 4.00
C THR A 1102 10.11 11.24 3.00
N ALA A 1103 10.89 10.18 3.25
CA ALA A 1103 10.96 8.97 2.42
C ALA A 1103 9.84 7.95 2.74
N GLU A 1104 9.03 8.16 3.79
CA GLU A 1104 7.89 7.30 4.08
C GLU A 1104 6.95 7.17 2.87
N GLY A 1105 6.53 5.95 2.57
CA GLY A 1105 5.72 5.59 1.40
C GLY A 1105 6.50 5.47 0.10
N SER A 1106 7.81 5.76 0.07
CA SER A 1106 8.64 5.42 -1.08
C SER A 1106 8.78 3.90 -1.23
N PRO A 1107 9.23 3.39 -2.39
CA PRO A 1107 9.52 1.96 -2.58
C PRO A 1107 10.58 1.44 -1.61
N ALA A 1108 11.49 2.32 -1.16
CA ALA A 1108 12.52 2.00 -0.18
C ALA A 1108 11.98 1.80 1.26
N THR A 1109 10.68 2.02 1.49
CA THR A 1109 10.03 1.79 2.79
C THR A 1109 8.98 0.68 2.70
N LEU A 1110 9.06 -0.28 3.63
CA LEU A 1110 8.02 -1.29 3.83
C LEU A 1110 6.83 -0.64 4.52
N ILE A 1111 5.65 -0.71 3.91
CA ILE A 1111 4.40 -0.20 4.51
C ILE A 1111 3.39 -1.32 4.69
N GLN A 1112 2.40 -1.08 5.55
CA GLN A 1112 1.34 -2.04 5.87
C GLN A 1112 0.69 -2.68 4.64
N GLY A 1113 0.45 -1.89 3.60
CA GLY A 1113 -0.14 -2.39 2.37
C GLY A 1113 0.71 -3.49 1.70
N ASP A 1114 2.04 -3.40 1.78
CA ASP A 1114 2.94 -4.40 1.18
C ASP A 1114 2.79 -5.76 1.88
N LEU A 1115 2.55 -5.77 3.19
CA LEU A 1115 2.20 -7.00 3.93
C LEU A 1115 0.83 -7.51 3.51
N LEU A 1116 -0.17 -6.64 3.43
CA LEU A 1116 -1.54 -7.01 3.06
C LEU A 1116 -1.68 -7.46 1.60
N GLN A 1117 -0.77 -7.07 0.72
CA GLN A 1117 -0.67 -7.62 -0.62
C GLN A 1117 -0.45 -9.13 -0.57
N HIS A 1118 0.35 -9.64 0.38
CA HIS A 1118 0.59 -11.06 0.60
C HIS A 1118 -0.49 -11.71 1.50
N LEU A 1119 -0.85 -11.05 2.60
CA LEU A 1119 -1.70 -11.66 3.64
C LEU A 1119 -3.20 -11.54 3.36
N GLY A 1120 -3.59 -10.55 2.56
CA GLY A 1120 -4.98 -10.10 2.45
C GLY A 1120 -5.97 -11.15 1.98
N SER A 1121 -5.52 -12.13 1.19
CA SER A 1121 -6.34 -13.20 0.65
C SER A 1121 -6.65 -14.33 1.64
N VAL A 1122 -5.89 -14.42 2.74
CA VAL A 1122 -6.01 -15.52 3.72
C VAL A 1122 -6.52 -15.08 5.09
N ILE A 1123 -6.48 -13.79 5.41
CA ILE A 1123 -6.90 -13.27 6.71
C ILE A 1123 -8.43 -13.20 6.88
N SER A 1124 -8.89 -13.36 8.12
CA SER A 1124 -10.29 -13.28 8.55
C SER A 1124 -10.37 -12.69 9.96
N VAL A 1125 -11.52 -12.11 10.33
CA VAL A 1125 -11.81 -11.71 11.74
C VAL A 1125 -12.55 -12.79 12.53
N ARG A 1126 -12.89 -13.89 11.89
CA ARG A 1126 -13.68 -14.98 12.45
C ARG A 1126 -13.06 -16.33 12.14
N SER A 1127 -13.42 -17.29 12.98
CA SER A 1127 -13.15 -18.71 12.76
C SER A 1127 -14.40 -19.41 12.22
N ASP A 1128 -14.19 -20.34 11.31
CA ASP A 1128 -15.16 -21.25 10.72
C ASP A 1128 -14.86 -22.71 11.08
N THR A 1129 -13.65 -23.00 11.56
CA THR A 1129 -13.23 -24.32 12.06
C THR A 1129 -13.00 -24.26 13.57
N PHE A 1130 -13.68 -25.15 14.29
CA PHE A 1130 -13.63 -25.20 15.75
C PHE A 1130 -13.33 -26.60 16.26
N ARG A 1131 -12.59 -26.67 17.35
CA ARG A 1131 -12.38 -27.87 18.15
C ARG A 1131 -13.21 -27.78 19.41
N ILE A 1132 -14.10 -28.73 19.62
CA ILE A 1132 -14.95 -28.81 20.80
C ILE A 1132 -14.46 -29.96 21.66
N ARG A 1133 -14.25 -29.70 22.96
CA ARG A 1133 -14.04 -30.74 23.96
C ARG A 1133 -15.18 -30.76 24.95
N SER A 1134 -15.63 -31.95 25.31
CA SER A 1134 -16.71 -32.12 26.27
C SER A 1134 -16.45 -33.27 27.24
N TYR A 1135 -16.82 -33.03 28.49
CA TYR A 1135 -16.78 -33.96 29.60
C TYR A 1135 -18.20 -34.33 30.03
N GLY A 1136 -18.35 -35.58 30.49
CA GLY A 1136 -19.56 -36.03 31.17
C GLY A 1136 -19.23 -37.06 32.24
N ASN A 1137 -19.97 -37.00 33.35
CA ASN A 1137 -19.89 -37.99 34.42
C ASN A 1137 -21.26 -38.59 34.74
N SER A 1138 -21.24 -39.78 35.34
CA SER A 1138 -22.42 -40.41 35.93
C SER A 1138 -22.28 -40.43 37.45
N MET A 1139 -23.32 -40.05 38.18
CA MET A 1139 -23.29 -39.98 39.64
C MET A 1139 -24.17 -41.04 40.29
N ALA A 1140 -23.69 -41.61 41.39
CA ALA A 1140 -24.47 -42.46 42.27
C ALA A 1140 -25.45 -41.62 43.10
N ARG A 1141 -26.48 -42.26 43.68
CA ARG A 1141 -27.50 -41.59 44.51
C ARG A 1141 -26.93 -40.89 45.75
N ASN A 1142 -25.70 -41.19 46.16
CA ASN A 1142 -24.98 -40.53 47.27
C ASN A 1142 -24.16 -39.31 46.80
N GLY A 1143 -24.17 -38.98 45.51
CA GLY A 1143 -23.41 -37.87 44.91
C GLY A 1143 -21.97 -38.22 44.51
N GLU A 1144 -21.55 -39.49 44.62
CA GLU A 1144 -20.21 -39.92 44.18
C GLU A 1144 -20.17 -40.19 42.66
N ILE A 1145 -19.08 -39.77 42.01
CA ILE A 1145 -18.85 -40.04 40.58
C ILE A 1145 -18.55 -41.53 40.38
N GLN A 1146 -19.31 -42.20 39.52
CA GLN A 1146 -19.15 -43.62 39.19
C GLN A 1146 -18.31 -43.86 37.94
N ALA A 1147 -18.38 -42.95 36.97
CA ALA A 1147 -17.65 -43.01 35.71
C ALA A 1147 -17.55 -41.62 35.07
N GLU A 1148 -16.52 -41.44 34.25
CA GLU A 1148 -16.20 -40.19 33.55
C GLU A 1148 -15.86 -40.50 32.09
N ALA A 1149 -16.16 -39.55 31.20
CA ALA A 1149 -15.84 -39.66 29.78
C ALA A 1149 -15.54 -38.28 29.17
N TRP A 1150 -14.53 -38.23 28.30
CA TRP A 1150 -14.17 -37.05 27.52
C TRP A 1150 -14.26 -37.34 26.03
N CYS A 1151 -14.72 -36.37 25.24
CA CYS A 1151 -14.73 -36.46 23.79
C CYS A 1151 -14.28 -35.16 23.13
N GLU A 1152 -13.73 -35.29 21.93
CA GLU A 1152 -13.28 -34.18 21.08
C GLU A 1152 -13.95 -34.28 19.70
N ALA A 1153 -14.40 -33.16 19.17
CA ALA A 1153 -14.94 -33.05 17.83
C ALA A 1153 -14.38 -31.85 17.10
N ILE A 1154 -14.10 -32.01 15.80
CA ILE A 1154 -13.80 -30.89 14.90
C ILE A 1154 -15.06 -30.57 14.12
N VAL A 1155 -15.46 -29.30 14.15
CA VAL A 1155 -16.68 -28.79 13.55
C VAL A 1155 -16.33 -27.70 12.54
N GLN A 1156 -16.89 -27.81 11.34
CA GLN A 1156 -16.60 -26.94 10.21
C GLN A 1156 -17.89 -26.25 9.73
N ARG A 1157 -17.83 -24.93 9.57
CA ARG A 1157 -18.89 -24.16 8.90
C ARG A 1157 -18.82 -24.38 7.39
N VAL A 1158 -19.96 -24.56 6.76
CA VAL A 1158 -20.08 -24.74 5.29
C VAL A 1158 -20.87 -23.59 4.66
N PRO A 1159 -20.76 -23.37 3.33
CA PRO A 1159 -21.53 -22.32 2.65
C PRO A 1159 -23.06 -22.47 2.79
N GLU A 1160 -23.62 -23.66 2.94
CA GLU A 1160 -25.07 -23.82 3.01
C GLU A 1160 -25.69 -23.27 4.31
N PHE A 1161 -26.85 -22.64 4.19
CA PHE A 1161 -27.67 -22.24 5.32
C PHE A 1161 -28.31 -23.42 6.06
N VAL A 1162 -28.71 -23.21 7.32
CA VAL A 1162 -29.45 -24.21 8.10
C VAL A 1162 -30.79 -24.56 7.42
N ASP A 1163 -31.55 -23.57 6.96
CA ASP A 1163 -32.66 -23.79 6.04
C ASP A 1163 -32.18 -23.75 4.59
N SER A 1164 -32.03 -24.93 4.01
CA SER A 1164 -31.54 -25.18 2.64
C SER A 1164 -32.43 -24.63 1.51
N LYS A 1165 -33.60 -24.03 1.81
CA LYS A 1165 -34.47 -23.44 0.79
C LYS A 1165 -33.93 -22.14 0.20
N GLN A 1166 -33.05 -21.44 0.91
CA GLN A 1166 -32.39 -20.23 0.43
C GLN A 1166 -31.01 -20.57 -0.14
N THR A 1167 -30.62 -19.92 -1.24
CA THR A 1167 -29.30 -20.12 -1.85
C THR A 1167 -28.21 -19.50 -0.98
N ALA A 1168 -26.97 -19.98 -1.12
CA ALA A 1168 -25.87 -19.59 -0.25
C ALA A 1168 -25.45 -18.11 -0.41
N GLY A 1169 -25.67 -17.51 -1.57
CA GLY A 1169 -25.44 -16.10 -1.87
C GLY A 1169 -26.64 -15.18 -1.62
N THR A 1170 -27.72 -15.67 -0.99
CA THR A 1170 -28.84 -14.80 -0.56
C THR A 1170 -28.33 -13.72 0.41
N PRO A 1171 -28.56 -12.42 0.14
CA PRO A 1171 -28.14 -11.33 1.02
C PRO A 1171 -28.78 -11.43 2.41
N PHE A 1172 -28.08 -10.93 3.44
CA PHE A 1172 -28.54 -11.04 4.83
C PHE A 1172 -29.95 -10.48 5.05
N ASP A 1173 -30.25 -9.32 4.48
CA ASP A 1173 -31.54 -8.63 4.67
C ASP A 1173 -32.72 -9.36 3.99
N GLU A 1174 -32.42 -10.30 3.08
CA GLU A 1174 -33.39 -11.16 2.39
C GLU A 1174 -33.50 -12.56 3.03
N LEU A 1175 -32.73 -12.84 4.09
CA LEU A 1175 -32.79 -14.13 4.80
C LEU A 1175 -34.10 -14.31 5.56
N ASN A 1176 -34.57 -15.55 5.62
CA ASN A 1176 -35.72 -15.89 6.45
C ASN A 1176 -35.34 -15.86 7.96
N PRO A 1177 -36.30 -15.79 8.89
CA PRO A 1177 -36.00 -15.67 10.32
C PRO A 1177 -35.12 -16.80 10.90
N VAL A 1178 -35.20 -18.00 10.32
CA VAL A 1178 -34.37 -19.15 10.75
C VAL A 1178 -32.91 -18.89 10.39
N ASN A 1179 -32.64 -18.51 9.14
CA ASN A 1179 -31.29 -18.23 8.66
C ASN A 1179 -30.73 -16.91 9.21
N GLN A 1180 -31.57 -15.91 9.53
CA GLN A 1180 -31.12 -14.72 10.27
C GLN A 1180 -30.65 -15.06 11.69
N THR A 1181 -31.29 -16.05 12.33
CA THR A 1181 -30.96 -16.44 13.71
C THR A 1181 -29.78 -17.42 13.77
N PHE A 1182 -29.78 -18.44 12.91
CA PHE A 1182 -28.81 -19.55 12.97
C PHE A 1182 -27.76 -19.50 11.86
N GLY A 1183 -27.95 -18.73 10.79
CA GLY A 1183 -26.98 -18.58 9.71
C GLY A 1183 -26.60 -19.89 9.00
N ARG A 1184 -25.31 -20.02 8.71
CA ARG A 1184 -24.75 -21.15 7.95
C ARG A 1184 -24.56 -22.39 8.82
N ARG A 1185 -24.74 -23.56 8.22
CA ARG A 1185 -24.70 -24.85 8.91
C ARG A 1185 -23.26 -25.19 9.35
N PHE A 1186 -23.14 -25.77 10.54
CA PHE A 1186 -21.94 -26.46 10.99
C PHE A 1186 -22.05 -27.97 10.80
N GLU A 1187 -20.95 -28.61 10.38
CA GLU A 1187 -20.84 -30.06 10.22
C GLU A 1187 -19.70 -30.64 11.04
N VAL A 1188 -19.91 -31.80 11.66
CA VAL A 1188 -18.87 -32.54 12.37
C VAL A 1188 -18.00 -33.27 11.35
N VAL A 1189 -16.72 -32.89 11.28
CA VAL A 1189 -15.74 -33.47 10.35
C VAL A 1189 -14.94 -34.60 11.00
N SER A 1190 -14.72 -34.50 12.31
CA SER A 1190 -14.01 -35.52 13.10
C SER A 1190 -14.63 -35.65 14.48
N PHE A 1191 -14.65 -36.86 15.02
CA PHE A 1191 -15.09 -37.15 16.39
C PHE A 1191 -14.24 -38.27 16.97
N ARG A 1192 -13.82 -38.11 18.23
CA ARG A 1192 -13.11 -39.16 18.98
C ARG A 1192 -13.41 -39.10 20.47
N TRP A 1193 -13.26 -40.26 21.13
CA TRP A 1193 -13.18 -40.34 22.58
C TRP A 1193 -11.75 -40.09 23.05
N MET A 1194 -11.60 -39.48 24.22
CA MET A 1194 -10.32 -39.17 24.85
C MET A 1194 -10.15 -39.96 26.15
N THR A 1195 -8.90 -40.24 26.52
CA THR A 1195 -8.56 -40.74 27.87
C THR A 1195 -8.26 -39.59 28.83
N ALA A 1196 -8.32 -39.85 30.13
CA ALA A 1196 -7.99 -38.84 31.14
C ALA A 1196 -6.55 -38.31 31.00
N ASP A 1197 -5.60 -39.16 30.56
CA ASP A 1197 -4.20 -38.77 30.35
C ASP A 1197 -4.00 -37.81 29.15
N GLU A 1198 -5.01 -37.64 28.28
CA GLU A 1198 -4.95 -36.72 27.13
C GLU A 1198 -5.54 -35.33 27.45
N VAL A 1199 -6.09 -35.15 28.65
CA VAL A 1199 -6.72 -33.90 29.06
C VAL A 1199 -5.66 -32.97 29.60
#